data_AF-A0AAD7XLV1-F1
#
_entry.id   AF-A0AAD7XLV1-F1
#
_cell.length_a   1.000
_cell.length_b   1.000
_cell.length_c   1.000
_cell.angle_alpha   90.00
_cell.angle_beta   90.00
_cell.angle_gamma   90.00
#
_symmetry.space_group_name_H-M   'P 1'
#
loop_
_entity.id
_entity.type
_entity.pdbx_description
1 polymer ?
#
loop_
_entity_poly.entity_id
_entity_poly.type
_entity_poly.pdbx_seq_one_letter_code
_entity_poly.pdbx_strand_id
1 'polypeptide(L)'
;MLPVEDEEEEEEEEEVAEEVVMEEATRCEVYALSATATRLTAAMREHGERGEPRVVASIIIRELVANGIRALDARFFGGKKRPRGLAIRARKFEDANGRAWISVADSGCGMTRGDLINRLASPGANRADRGDEPAWTEALRAGDVDRLFEELGAGVFSAFAAGDALRVVTRNVDDTTYRFDLADGKSMIRELVEGDDDDDVAFAGGLVVSGSFPSRRGTVVSFRLRPAWQDRFDDASLRESVSAVAETSHYKISVGDDDDDDDDDAAPEEDESEAEDPMVVDDDEGERPSTEDHIENHHHRKSYAERAKFVPLRLSYGERKVLRLVEAAVKVSGYVDRVDNETVRKKPARRKQLQLQGIAGILTGLIVSVDYEEGQRTATDNDASQHAKFLQRCFEIARRYKILNPEKMRSEYGQLVYLLQDASIDEIRDALGVDLVAPVKTVYGLLKERGGLRLLDDPLVRDAASEVLPDPTKSRAQIQHMIRRKDHAVKVLGRRYASDRLSVDDVELCLCSICDNESYLNSNRLPIDQTLAMLREHFDPDDAASADSLAIEHGDSGARLSHSHARQYRFAEQSLSLWRAVVDDMFRLWHLAEADLLSGDAPYDLRDTGQGLQRVQSSPRTYSAMLSILKDEREDATKTTTTTTAVAAAAARKWIGSSMVHMADHNVPNALTFLDKYAQVARILRPLVTVLARAIRLCDDDIHVKALVDRMFGSPERFRIAVLADFFRHAFDGSGADNFYDAGSCVDGRLTSAWNWCQQVVDKRYYIIFKLAGFNGFDGEFD
;
A
#
# COMPACT_ATOMS: atom_id res chain seq x y z
N MET A 1 2.27 58.44 59.37
CA MET A 1 2.94 57.12 59.26
C MET A 1 1.98 56.07 59.78
N LEU A 2 1.07 55.67 58.89
CA LEU A 2 0.45 54.35 58.80
C LEU A 2 0.46 54.05 57.29
N PRO A 3 0.85 52.83 56.86
CA PRO A 3 1.19 52.57 55.47
C PRO A 3 -0.09 52.46 54.63
N VAL A 4 -0.04 53.04 53.44
CA VAL A 4 -1.07 53.03 52.39
C VAL A 4 -0.59 52.13 51.24
N GLU A 5 0.37 51.25 51.50
CA GLU A 5 1.06 50.46 50.46
C GLU A 5 0.45 49.06 50.27
N ASP A 6 -0.43 48.58 51.17
CA ASP A 6 -0.98 47.21 51.09
C ASP A 6 -2.29 47.12 50.26
N GLU A 7 -3.07 48.21 50.10
CA GLU A 7 -4.33 48.17 49.35
C GLU A 7 -4.14 48.30 47.82
N GLU A 8 -3.09 49.00 47.36
CA GLU A 8 -2.77 49.08 45.91
C GLU A 8 -2.06 47.81 45.40
N GLU A 9 -1.26 47.13 46.23
CA GLU A 9 -0.67 45.81 45.87
C GLU A 9 -1.73 44.69 45.89
N GLU A 10 -2.69 44.69 46.81
CA GLU A 10 -3.80 43.72 46.80
C GLU A 10 -4.76 43.95 45.60
N GLU A 11 -5.07 45.20 45.23
CA GLU A 11 -5.88 45.50 44.04
C GLU A 11 -5.13 45.18 42.72
N GLU A 12 -3.82 45.43 42.62
CA GLU A 12 -3.02 45.01 41.45
C GLU A 12 -2.86 43.48 41.39
N GLU A 13 -2.71 42.78 42.52
CA GLU A 13 -2.70 41.31 42.54
C GLU A 13 -4.07 40.70 42.22
N GLU A 14 -5.18 41.31 42.65
CA GLU A 14 -6.54 40.89 42.28
C GLU A 14 -6.85 41.19 40.81
N GLU A 15 -6.41 42.32 40.26
CA GLU A 15 -6.63 42.69 38.85
C GLU A 15 -5.75 41.83 37.92
N VAL A 16 -4.50 41.53 38.30
CA VAL A 16 -3.64 40.57 37.59
C VAL A 16 -4.19 39.14 37.74
N ALA A 17 -4.73 38.75 38.90
CA ALA A 17 -5.38 37.46 39.07
C ALA A 17 -6.68 37.36 38.25
N GLU A 18 -7.51 38.40 38.19
CA GLU A 18 -8.69 38.45 37.32
C GLU A 18 -8.31 38.45 35.84
N GLU A 19 -7.25 39.16 35.43
CA GLU A 19 -6.77 39.19 34.04
C GLU A 19 -6.14 37.85 33.63
N VAL A 20 -5.40 37.18 34.52
CA VAL A 20 -4.88 35.81 34.34
C VAL A 20 -6.02 34.79 34.31
N VAL A 21 -7.03 34.92 35.18
CA VAL A 21 -8.22 34.04 35.17
C VAL A 21 -9.08 34.27 33.93
N MET A 22 -9.17 35.50 33.42
CA MET A 22 -9.84 35.81 32.15
C MET A 22 -9.04 35.36 30.91
N GLU A 23 -7.70 35.41 30.94
CA GLU A 23 -6.83 34.79 29.92
C GLU A 23 -6.90 33.26 29.95
N GLU A 24 -6.94 32.61 31.12
CA GLU A 24 -7.14 31.17 31.24
C GLU A 24 -8.54 30.74 30.79
N ALA A 25 -9.58 31.53 31.11
CA ALA A 25 -10.95 31.25 30.71
C ALA A 25 -11.19 31.42 29.19
N THR A 26 -10.39 32.25 28.51
CA THR A 26 -10.44 32.41 27.04
C THR A 26 -9.68 31.32 26.29
N ARG A 27 -8.81 30.55 26.97
CA ARG A 27 -8.01 29.45 26.39
C ARG A 27 -8.55 28.05 26.70
N CYS A 28 -9.61 27.96 27.50
CA CYS A 28 -10.23 26.72 27.94
C CYS A 28 -11.70 26.65 27.49
N GLU A 29 -12.02 25.74 26.59
CA GLU A 29 -13.39 25.57 26.09
C GLU A 29 -13.98 24.24 26.59
N VAL A 30 -15.07 24.34 27.34
CA VAL A 30 -15.84 23.18 27.81
C VAL A 30 -16.97 22.88 26.84
N TYR A 31 -16.97 21.68 26.30
CA TYR A 31 -18.00 21.18 25.40
C TYR A 31 -18.84 20.11 26.10
N ALA A 32 -20.15 20.18 25.89
CA ALA A 32 -21.00 19.01 26.13
C ALA A 32 -20.63 17.93 25.12
N LEU A 33 -20.43 16.70 25.59
CA LEU A 33 -20.23 15.56 24.71
C LEU A 33 -21.38 15.40 23.73
N SER A 34 -21.06 15.10 22.48
CA SER A 34 -22.08 14.67 21.53
C SER A 34 -22.84 13.44 22.04
N ALA A 35 -24.09 13.29 21.60
CA ALA A 35 -24.90 12.11 21.92
C ALA A 35 -24.20 10.81 21.48
N THR A 36 -23.47 10.85 20.36
CA THR A 36 -22.68 9.74 19.83
C THR A 36 -21.54 9.35 20.76
N ALA A 37 -20.69 10.31 21.17
CA ALA A 37 -19.58 10.03 22.07
C ALA A 37 -20.05 9.59 23.47
N THR A 38 -21.19 10.10 23.93
CA THR A 38 -21.83 9.65 25.16
C THR A 38 -22.24 8.16 25.06
N ARG A 39 -22.86 7.76 23.95
CA ARG A 39 -23.25 6.36 23.71
C ARG A 39 -22.05 5.44 23.56
N LEU A 40 -20.99 5.88 22.88
CA LEU A 40 -19.73 5.12 22.76
C LEU A 40 -19.12 4.86 24.14
N THR A 41 -19.02 5.90 24.97
CA THR A 41 -18.47 5.79 26.34
C THR A 41 -19.27 4.80 27.19
N ALA A 42 -20.60 4.86 27.11
CA ALA A 42 -21.48 3.94 27.83
C ALA A 42 -21.35 2.49 27.34
N ALA A 43 -21.33 2.27 26.02
CA ALA A 43 -21.20 0.94 25.42
C ALA A 43 -19.84 0.29 25.75
N MET A 44 -18.75 1.06 25.73
CA MET A 44 -17.43 0.54 26.10
C MET A 44 -17.36 0.15 27.57
N ARG A 45 -18.00 0.92 28.46
CA ARG A 45 -18.10 0.57 29.88
C ARG A 45 -18.85 -0.75 30.09
N GLU A 46 -19.98 -0.93 29.42
CA GLU A 46 -20.76 -2.17 29.46
C GLU A 46 -19.97 -3.37 28.90
N HIS A 47 -19.22 -3.16 27.82
CA HIS A 47 -18.34 -4.17 27.24
C HIS A 47 -17.24 -4.59 28.24
N GLY A 48 -16.62 -3.62 28.94
CA GLY A 48 -15.65 -3.90 29.99
C GLY A 48 -16.23 -4.70 31.16
N GLU A 49 -17.46 -4.41 31.58
CA GLU A 49 -18.12 -5.13 32.69
C GLU A 49 -18.45 -6.59 32.36
N ARG A 50 -18.68 -6.90 31.07
CA ARG A 50 -19.00 -8.26 30.61
C ARG A 50 -17.77 -9.07 30.17
N GLY A 51 -16.72 -8.39 29.75
CA GLY A 51 -15.52 -9.02 29.20
C GLY A 51 -14.59 -9.61 30.26
N GLU A 52 -13.79 -10.59 29.85
CA GLU A 52 -12.70 -11.10 30.68
C GLU A 52 -11.61 -10.02 30.82
N PRO A 53 -11.13 -9.71 32.05
CA PRO A 53 -10.25 -8.56 32.27
C PRO A 53 -8.97 -8.55 31.42
N ARG A 54 -8.33 -9.71 31.23
CA ARG A 54 -7.13 -9.82 30.39
C ARG A 54 -7.41 -9.53 28.92
N VAL A 55 -8.53 -10.02 28.41
CA VAL A 55 -8.96 -9.80 27.02
C VAL A 55 -9.29 -8.31 26.80
N VAL A 56 -10.00 -7.69 27.74
CA VAL A 56 -10.32 -6.26 27.68
C VAL A 56 -9.06 -5.41 27.74
N ALA A 57 -8.11 -5.71 28.63
CA ALA A 57 -6.83 -5.01 28.72
C ALA A 57 -6.04 -5.11 27.41
N SER A 58 -5.97 -6.31 26.83
CA SER A 58 -5.30 -6.55 25.53
C SER A 58 -5.95 -5.76 24.40
N ILE A 59 -7.29 -5.71 24.33
CA ILE A 59 -8.02 -4.91 23.34
C ILE A 59 -7.71 -3.41 23.50
N ILE A 60 -7.73 -2.87 24.72
CA ILE A 60 -7.45 -1.45 24.96
C ILE A 60 -6.04 -1.09 24.46
N ILE A 61 -5.02 -1.88 24.83
CA ILE A 61 -3.64 -1.63 24.39
C ILE A 61 -3.49 -1.80 22.89
N ARG A 62 -4.07 -2.85 22.31
CA ARG A 62 -4.07 -3.08 20.86
C ARG A 62 -4.59 -1.86 20.12
N GLU A 63 -5.74 -1.32 20.53
CA GLU A 63 -6.35 -0.19 19.85
C GLU A 63 -5.60 1.13 20.04
N LEU A 64 -5.08 1.40 21.24
CA LEU A 64 -4.29 2.61 21.49
C LEU A 64 -2.96 2.57 20.73
N VAL A 65 -2.28 1.42 20.73
CA VAL A 65 -1.04 1.21 19.98
C VAL A 65 -1.30 1.23 18.47
N ALA A 66 -2.39 0.63 17.98
CA ALA A 66 -2.77 0.70 16.57
C ALA A 66 -3.01 2.14 16.12
N ASN A 67 -3.64 2.98 16.95
CA ASN A 67 -3.78 4.41 16.67
C ASN A 67 -2.43 5.13 16.64
N GLY A 68 -1.50 4.80 17.55
CA GLY A 68 -0.13 5.30 17.52
C GLY A 68 0.61 4.88 16.24
N ILE A 69 0.48 3.62 15.81
CA ILE A 69 1.08 3.11 14.55
C ILE A 69 0.52 3.88 13.35
N ARG A 70 -0.82 4.06 13.27
CA ARG A 70 -1.45 4.86 12.21
C ARG A 70 -0.94 6.32 12.21
N ALA A 71 -0.70 6.91 13.38
CA ALA A 71 -0.14 8.25 13.51
C ALA A 71 1.33 8.32 13.08
N LEU A 72 2.13 7.29 13.36
CA LEU A 72 3.51 7.16 12.88
C LEU A 72 3.57 6.93 11.36
N ASP A 73 2.68 6.10 10.83
CA ASP A 73 2.53 5.88 9.39
C ASP A 73 2.09 7.15 8.69
N ALA A 74 1.12 7.90 9.25
CA ALA A 74 0.70 9.19 8.73
C ALA A 74 1.85 10.22 8.74
N ARG A 75 2.71 10.19 9.76
CA ARG A 75 3.96 10.98 9.81
C ARG A 75 4.97 10.54 8.73
N PHE A 76 5.05 9.24 8.45
CA PHE A 76 5.95 8.65 7.46
C PHE A 76 5.49 8.84 6.01
N PHE A 77 4.18 8.90 5.76
CA PHE A 77 3.58 9.00 4.42
C PHE A 77 3.91 10.31 3.64
N GLY A 78 4.71 11.21 4.22
CA GLY A 78 5.17 12.49 3.64
C GLY A 78 6.43 12.45 2.76
N GLY A 79 7.11 11.32 2.58
CA GLY A 79 8.22 11.18 1.61
C GLY A 79 9.56 11.80 2.01
N LYS A 80 9.75 12.22 3.26
CA LYS A 80 11.08 12.55 3.82
C LYS A 80 11.75 11.28 4.37
N LYS A 81 13.08 11.29 4.54
CA LYS A 81 13.85 10.25 5.25
C LYS A 81 13.15 9.85 6.55
N ARG A 82 13.10 8.55 6.87
CA ARG A 82 12.52 8.03 8.12
C ARG A 82 13.12 8.82 9.30
N PRO A 83 12.31 9.59 10.06
CA PRO A 83 12.81 10.28 11.24
C PRO A 83 13.44 9.26 12.20
N ARG A 84 14.62 9.55 12.73
CA ARG A 84 15.19 8.73 13.82
C ARG A 84 14.30 8.90 15.06
N GLY A 85 14.14 7.83 15.85
CA GLY A 85 13.39 7.88 17.11
C GLY A 85 11.87 7.73 17.02
N LEU A 86 11.32 7.16 15.94
CA LEU A 86 9.90 6.78 15.89
C LEU A 86 9.64 5.63 16.87
N ALA A 87 9.02 5.96 17.99
CA ALA A 87 8.68 5.02 19.05
C ALA A 87 7.24 5.21 19.53
N ILE A 88 6.70 4.12 20.07
CA ILE A 88 5.53 4.11 20.92
C ILE A 88 5.98 3.67 22.32
N ARG A 89 5.56 4.38 23.36
CA ARG A 89 5.87 4.04 24.75
C ARG A 89 4.57 3.87 25.51
N ALA A 90 4.43 2.73 26.17
CA ALA A 90 3.32 2.47 27.08
C ALA A 90 3.84 2.45 28.52
N ARG A 91 3.11 3.04 29.46
CA ARG A 91 3.46 2.97 30.88
C ARG A 91 2.24 3.11 31.78
N LYS A 92 2.37 2.58 32.98
CA LYS A 92 1.44 2.78 34.10
C LYS A 92 2.09 3.78 35.07
N PHE A 93 1.32 4.72 35.58
CA PHE A 93 1.77 5.67 36.59
C PHE A 93 0.63 6.05 37.55
N GLU A 94 0.94 6.67 38.68
CA GLU A 94 -0.05 7.19 39.62
C GLU A 94 -0.01 8.73 39.61
N ASP A 95 -1.19 9.37 39.65
CA ASP A 95 -1.26 10.82 39.81
C ASP A 95 -1.00 11.25 41.27
N ALA A 96 -0.90 12.55 41.51
CA ALA A 96 -0.68 13.12 42.85
C ALA A 96 -1.74 12.72 43.90
N ASN A 97 -2.91 12.24 43.44
CA ASN A 97 -4.00 11.76 44.29
C ASN A 97 -3.99 10.22 44.46
N GLY A 98 -2.93 9.54 44.05
CA GLY A 98 -2.78 8.08 44.13
C GLY A 98 -3.71 7.31 43.19
N ARG A 99 -4.21 7.94 42.11
CA ARG A 99 -5.07 7.26 41.13
C ARG A 99 -4.20 6.69 40.02
N ALA A 100 -4.42 5.43 39.68
CA ALA A 100 -3.67 4.76 38.63
C ALA A 100 -4.12 5.19 37.23
N TRP A 101 -3.14 5.52 36.39
CA TRP A 101 -3.28 5.89 34.99
C TRP A 101 -2.45 4.96 34.10
N ILE A 102 -2.93 4.71 32.89
CA ILE A 102 -2.16 4.08 31.82
C ILE A 102 -2.03 5.10 30.70
N SER A 103 -0.80 5.32 30.24
CA SER A 103 -0.49 6.18 29.10
C SER A 103 0.14 5.41 27.96
N VAL A 104 -0.31 5.71 26.73
CA VAL A 104 0.33 5.30 25.47
C VAL A 104 0.73 6.58 24.73
N ALA A 105 2.03 6.75 24.53
CA ALA A 105 2.63 7.89 23.85
C ALA A 105 3.17 7.47 22.49
N ASP A 106 2.86 8.23 21.45
CA ASP A 106 3.42 8.09 20.12
C ASP A 106 4.17 9.36 19.68
N SER A 107 5.16 9.15 18.83
CA SER A 107 5.88 10.23 18.13
C SER A 107 5.31 10.47 16.73
N GLY A 108 4.01 10.31 16.54
CA GLY A 108 3.30 10.41 15.26
C GLY A 108 3.05 11.85 14.79
N CYS A 109 2.07 12.02 13.90
CA CYS A 109 1.77 13.32 13.31
C CYS A 109 1.06 14.32 14.24
N GLY A 110 0.56 13.87 15.40
CA GLY A 110 -0.28 14.70 16.27
C GLY A 110 -1.62 15.08 15.64
N MET A 111 -2.46 15.76 16.41
CA MET A 111 -3.79 16.24 16.01
C MET A 111 -3.88 17.76 16.12
N THR A 112 -4.64 18.38 15.23
CA THR A 112 -5.01 19.80 15.33
C THR A 112 -6.20 19.99 16.28
N ARG A 113 -6.51 21.22 16.69
CA ARG A 113 -7.73 21.52 17.46
C ARG A 113 -8.99 21.02 16.76
N GLY A 114 -9.06 21.18 15.43
CA GLY A 114 -10.18 20.70 14.62
C GLY A 114 -10.30 19.18 14.61
N ASP A 115 -9.18 18.45 14.65
CA ASP A 115 -9.19 16.98 14.78
C ASP A 115 -9.73 16.54 16.13
N LEU A 116 -9.34 17.19 17.24
CA LEU A 116 -9.85 16.86 18.58
C LEU A 116 -11.37 17.02 18.66
N ILE A 117 -11.91 18.10 18.10
CA ILE A 117 -13.36 18.34 18.07
C ILE A 117 -14.07 17.28 17.21
N ASN A 118 -13.59 17.05 15.98
CA ASN A 118 -14.29 16.20 15.02
C ASN A 118 -14.16 14.70 15.33
N ARG A 119 -13.08 14.29 15.99
CA ARG A 119 -12.77 12.87 16.24
C ARG A 119 -13.10 12.43 17.67
N LEU A 120 -12.99 13.32 18.67
CA LEU A 120 -13.18 12.98 20.08
C LEU A 120 -14.43 13.63 20.69
N ALA A 121 -14.59 14.95 20.58
CA ALA A 121 -15.73 15.63 21.20
C ALA A 121 -17.07 15.31 20.49
N SER A 122 -17.04 15.34 19.15
CA SER A 122 -18.20 15.21 18.28
C SER A 122 -17.98 14.23 17.11
N PRO A 123 -17.64 12.95 17.38
CA PRO A 123 -17.42 11.95 16.35
C PRO A 123 -18.66 11.80 15.46
N GLY A 124 -18.47 12.06 14.17
CA GLY A 124 -19.49 11.89 13.14
C GLY A 124 -20.45 13.08 12.93
N ALA A 125 -20.26 14.22 13.60
CA ALA A 125 -21.13 15.39 13.44
C ALA A 125 -21.21 15.91 11.98
N ASN A 126 -20.10 15.94 11.24
CA ASN A 126 -20.07 16.36 9.83
C ASN A 126 -20.76 15.38 8.85
N ARG A 127 -21.29 14.24 9.32
CA ARG A 127 -22.05 13.27 8.50
C ARG A 127 -23.56 13.30 8.79
N ALA A 128 -24.00 13.90 9.90
CA ALA A 128 -25.42 13.95 10.29
C ALA A 128 -26.27 14.83 9.34
N ASP A 129 -25.65 15.79 8.64
CA ASP A 129 -26.32 16.66 7.67
C ASP A 129 -26.81 15.93 6.40
N ARG A 130 -26.54 14.62 6.26
CA ARG A 130 -26.92 13.80 5.08
C ARG A 130 -28.16 12.92 5.27
N GLY A 131 -28.79 12.92 6.44
CA GLY A 131 -30.07 12.22 6.68
C GLY A 131 -29.99 10.70 6.87
N ASP A 132 -28.80 10.09 6.81
CA ASP A 132 -28.58 8.66 7.09
C ASP A 132 -28.24 8.40 8.57
N GLU A 133 -28.64 7.25 9.12
CA GLU A 133 -28.24 6.84 10.48
C GLU A 133 -26.71 6.67 10.50
N PRO A 134 -25.96 7.40 11.37
CA PRO A 134 -24.49 7.34 11.35
C PRO A 134 -24.00 5.90 11.56
N ALA A 135 -23.05 5.42 10.76
CA ALA A 135 -22.49 4.05 10.83
C ALA A 135 -22.10 3.61 12.25
N TRP A 136 -21.70 4.57 13.09
CA TRP A 136 -21.47 4.41 14.52
C TRP A 136 -22.67 3.86 15.30
N THR A 137 -23.86 4.36 15.01
CA THR A 137 -25.11 3.99 15.68
C THR A 137 -25.54 2.57 15.29
N GLU A 138 -25.31 2.20 14.03
CA GLU A 138 -25.55 0.84 13.54
C GLU A 138 -24.59 -0.16 14.22
N ALA A 139 -23.28 0.10 14.20
CA ALA A 139 -22.28 -0.76 14.82
C ALA A 139 -22.49 -0.89 16.34
N LEU A 140 -22.84 0.21 17.02
CA LEU A 140 -23.23 0.19 18.43
C LEU A 140 -24.48 -0.66 18.70
N ARG A 141 -25.49 -0.59 17.83
CA ARG A 141 -26.71 -1.40 17.97
C ARG A 141 -26.44 -2.89 17.70
N ALA A 142 -25.52 -3.18 16.78
CA ALA A 142 -25.09 -4.54 16.44
C ALA A 142 -24.14 -5.15 17.49
N GLY A 143 -23.56 -4.34 18.38
CA GLY A 143 -22.51 -4.78 19.31
C GLY A 143 -21.19 -5.10 18.61
N ASP A 144 -20.97 -4.53 17.43
CA ASP A 144 -19.83 -4.81 16.56
C ASP A 144 -18.64 -3.91 16.93
N VAL A 145 -17.92 -4.34 17.97
CA VAL A 145 -16.84 -3.57 18.59
C VAL A 145 -15.62 -3.45 17.68
N ASP A 146 -15.32 -4.47 16.88
CA ASP A 146 -14.20 -4.45 15.94
C ASP A 146 -14.47 -3.42 14.82
N ARG A 147 -15.70 -3.37 14.28
CA ARG A 147 -16.10 -2.33 13.32
C ARG A 147 -16.00 -0.91 13.88
N LEU A 148 -16.33 -0.72 15.16
CA LEU A 148 -16.17 0.59 15.84
C LEU A 148 -14.70 1.02 15.90
N PHE A 149 -13.78 0.08 16.08
CA PHE A 149 -12.35 0.37 16.24
C PHE A 149 -11.60 0.47 14.91
N GLU A 150 -11.87 -0.43 13.98
CA GLU A 150 -11.11 -0.59 12.74
C GLU A 150 -11.63 0.29 11.61
N GLU A 151 -12.94 0.26 11.31
CA GLU A 151 -13.52 1.04 10.21
C GLU A 151 -13.79 2.49 10.60
N LEU A 152 -14.25 2.70 11.82
CA LEU A 152 -14.79 3.98 12.25
C LEU A 152 -13.79 4.80 13.08
N GLY A 153 -12.76 4.16 13.66
CA GLY A 153 -11.65 4.84 14.34
C GLY A 153 -11.95 5.28 15.78
N ALA A 154 -12.76 4.53 16.54
CA ALA A 154 -13.08 4.81 17.94
C ALA A 154 -12.16 4.09 18.93
N GLY A 155 -11.00 3.61 18.48
CA GLY A 155 -10.08 2.88 19.35
C GLY A 155 -9.72 3.63 20.64
N VAL A 156 -9.70 4.96 20.64
CA VAL A 156 -9.49 5.79 21.85
C VAL A 156 -10.58 5.59 22.92
N PHE A 157 -11.83 5.37 22.51
CA PHE A 157 -12.94 5.15 23.45
C PHE A 157 -12.90 3.77 24.12
N SER A 158 -12.12 2.82 23.59
CA SER A 158 -11.90 1.52 24.25
C SER A 158 -11.38 1.69 25.68
N ALA A 159 -10.64 2.78 25.96
CA ALA A 159 -10.15 3.13 27.28
C ALA A 159 -11.24 3.15 28.37
N PHE A 160 -12.49 3.50 28.02
CA PHE A 160 -13.61 3.52 28.96
C PHE A 160 -14.11 2.12 29.36
N ALA A 161 -13.64 1.05 28.72
CA ALA A 161 -13.89 -0.31 29.17
C ALA A 161 -13.26 -0.58 30.55
N ALA A 162 -12.07 -0.02 30.82
CA ALA A 162 -11.40 -0.13 32.13
C ALA A 162 -11.34 1.19 32.91
N GLY A 163 -11.45 2.34 32.24
CA GLY A 163 -11.25 3.66 32.82
C GLY A 163 -12.51 4.52 33.03
N ASP A 164 -12.36 5.61 33.77
CA ASP A 164 -13.42 6.59 34.03
C ASP A 164 -13.09 8.01 33.54
N ALA A 165 -11.82 8.29 33.24
CA ALA A 165 -11.37 9.53 32.63
C ALA A 165 -10.37 9.26 31.50
N LEU A 166 -10.37 10.12 30.49
CA LEU A 166 -9.46 10.10 29.35
C LEU A 166 -8.82 11.48 29.20
N ARG A 167 -7.51 11.51 28.99
CA ARG A 167 -6.71 12.69 28.73
C ARG A 167 -5.89 12.46 27.46
N VAL A 168 -5.96 13.39 26.52
CA VAL A 168 -5.19 13.35 25.27
C VAL A 168 -4.39 14.64 25.17
N VAL A 169 -3.06 14.54 25.19
CA VAL A 169 -2.15 15.67 24.93
C VAL A 169 -1.55 15.46 23.55
N THR A 170 -1.65 16.45 22.68
CA THR A 170 -1.22 16.29 21.29
C THR A 170 -0.57 17.56 20.75
N ARG A 171 0.44 17.37 19.90
CA ARG A 171 1.12 18.45 19.18
C ARG A 171 1.27 18.10 17.72
N ASN A 172 0.62 18.87 16.86
CA ASN A 172 0.81 18.82 15.42
C ASN A 172 1.90 19.82 14.99
N VAL A 173 2.43 19.69 13.77
CA VAL A 173 3.35 20.73 13.19
C VAL A 173 2.56 21.91 12.66
N ASP A 174 1.33 21.67 12.24
CA ASP A 174 0.46 22.67 11.63
C ASP A 174 -0.38 23.42 12.68
N ASP A 175 -0.15 23.16 13.98
CA ASP A 175 -0.96 23.70 15.09
C ASP A 175 -0.17 23.76 16.41
N THR A 176 -0.75 24.36 17.46
CA THR A 176 -0.14 24.42 18.81
C THR A 176 -0.38 23.12 19.60
N THR A 177 -0.02 23.11 20.89
CA THR A 177 -0.18 21.95 21.76
C THR A 177 -1.53 22.03 22.45
N TYR A 178 -2.33 20.98 22.35
CA TYR A 178 -3.65 20.93 22.97
C TYR A 178 -3.76 19.77 23.95
N ARG A 179 -4.51 20.01 25.01
CA ARG A 179 -4.96 19.00 25.97
C ARG A 179 -6.47 18.85 25.86
N PHE A 180 -6.91 17.61 25.62
CA PHE A 180 -8.31 17.21 25.64
C PHE A 180 -8.55 16.33 26.86
N ASP A 181 -9.40 16.78 27.79
CA ASP A 181 -9.84 15.97 28.92
C ASP A 181 -11.29 15.55 28.73
N LEU A 182 -11.59 14.30 29.08
CA LEU A 182 -12.92 13.72 29.04
C LEU A 182 -13.20 12.91 30.30
N ALA A 183 -14.10 13.44 31.13
CA ALA A 183 -14.55 12.80 32.36
C ALA A 183 -16.01 13.20 32.64
N ASP A 184 -16.77 12.31 33.28
CA ASP A 184 -18.14 12.58 33.76
C ASP A 184 -19.10 13.15 32.70
N GLY A 185 -18.95 12.74 31.44
CA GLY A 185 -19.81 13.19 30.34
C GLY A 185 -19.52 14.61 29.85
N LYS A 186 -18.41 15.23 30.28
CA LYS A 186 -17.95 16.53 29.83
C LYS A 186 -16.59 16.40 29.17
N SER A 187 -16.40 17.12 28.07
CA SER A 187 -15.10 17.25 27.42
C SER A 187 -14.58 18.68 27.52
N MET A 188 -13.29 18.85 27.69
CA MET A 188 -12.61 20.14 27.77
C MET A 188 -11.43 20.14 26.80
N ILE A 189 -11.27 21.19 26.01
CA ILE A 189 -10.08 21.43 25.19
C ILE A 189 -9.38 22.68 25.74
N ARG A 190 -8.11 22.52 26.12
CA ARG A 190 -7.24 23.60 26.58
C ARG A 190 -6.02 23.69 25.65
N GLU A 191 -5.68 24.90 25.23
CA GLU A 191 -4.39 25.18 24.58
C GLU A 191 -3.28 25.30 25.63
N LEU A 192 -2.14 24.66 25.41
CA LEU A 192 -0.97 24.67 26.30
C LEU A 192 0.12 25.60 25.75
N VAL A 193 0.64 26.50 26.58
CA VAL A 193 1.68 27.48 26.21
C VAL A 193 2.98 27.21 27.01
N GLU A 194 4.14 27.65 26.49
CA GLU A 194 5.41 27.57 27.23
C GLU A 194 5.32 28.32 28.56
N GLY A 195 5.51 27.60 29.68
CA GLY A 195 5.42 28.14 31.04
C GLY A 195 4.17 27.70 31.83
N ASP A 196 3.25 26.94 31.24
CA ASP A 196 2.23 26.21 32.01
C ASP A 196 2.94 25.12 32.85
N ASP A 197 3.32 25.43 34.09
CA ASP A 197 3.85 24.50 35.11
C ASP A 197 2.74 23.56 35.62
N ASP A 198 2.04 22.90 34.70
CA ASP A 198 1.10 21.85 35.04
C ASP A 198 1.97 20.59 35.23
N ASP A 199 2.25 20.23 36.49
CA ASP A 199 3.05 19.05 36.89
C ASP A 199 2.66 17.78 36.11
N ASP A 200 1.40 17.69 35.68
CA ASP A 200 0.81 16.64 34.85
C ASP A 200 1.39 16.51 33.42
N VAL A 201 2.02 17.56 32.86
CA VAL A 201 2.69 17.54 31.55
C VAL A 201 4.11 16.96 31.67
N ALA A 202 4.75 17.10 32.85
CA ALA A 202 6.02 16.44 33.16
C ALA A 202 5.86 14.91 33.34
N PHE A 203 4.65 14.44 33.67
CA PHE A 203 4.29 13.02 33.70
C PHE A 203 3.96 12.42 32.32
N ALA A 204 4.47 13.00 31.23
CA ALA A 204 4.42 12.45 29.87
C ALA A 204 5.70 11.67 29.50
N GLY A 205 6.13 10.74 30.35
CA GLY A 205 7.03 9.62 30.02
C GLY A 205 8.22 9.93 29.13
N GLY A 206 9.25 10.59 29.68
CA GLY A 206 10.62 10.57 29.17
C GLY A 206 10.78 10.94 27.69
N LEU A 207 9.83 11.69 27.12
CA LEU A 207 9.90 12.26 25.79
C LEU A 207 9.59 13.75 25.96
N VAL A 208 10.64 14.51 26.34
CA VAL A 208 10.66 15.89 26.86
C VAL A 208 10.39 15.86 28.38
N VAL A 209 11.38 16.05 29.29
CA VAL A 209 12.09 17.31 29.55
C VAL A 209 13.56 17.07 29.98
N SER A 210 14.48 17.26 29.05
CA SER A 210 15.67 18.11 29.27
C SER A 210 16.14 18.56 27.88
N GLY A 211 16.27 19.88 27.69
CA GLY A 211 16.61 20.51 26.40
C GLY A 211 15.44 21.24 25.76
N SER A 212 15.60 22.56 25.61
CA SER A 212 14.76 23.57 24.95
C SER A 212 13.54 23.06 24.17
N PHE A 213 12.35 23.48 24.61
CA PHE A 213 11.13 23.58 23.78
C PHE A 213 11.47 24.36 22.50
N PRO A 214 11.63 23.68 21.33
CA PRO A 214 10.66 23.87 20.25
C PRO A 214 10.48 22.68 19.26
N SER A 215 10.84 21.42 19.56
CA SER A 215 11.05 20.42 18.48
C SER A 215 10.45 18.99 18.57
N ARG A 216 9.47 18.67 19.43
CA ARG A 216 8.84 17.31 19.44
C ARG A 216 7.35 17.30 19.05
N ARG A 217 6.92 16.33 18.22
CA ARG A 217 5.58 16.14 17.62
C ARG A 217 5.04 14.76 18.02
N GLY A 218 3.73 14.62 18.27
CA GLY A 218 3.14 13.34 18.69
C GLY A 218 1.84 13.46 19.47
N THR A 219 1.36 12.34 20.02
CA THR A 219 0.17 12.29 20.89
C THR A 219 0.42 11.39 22.10
N VAL A 220 -0.06 11.80 23.26
CA VAL A 220 -0.09 11.01 24.50
C VAL A 220 -1.54 10.79 24.88
N VAL A 221 -1.97 9.54 24.90
CA VAL A 221 -3.31 9.14 25.35
C VAL A 221 -3.17 8.49 26.71
N SER A 222 -3.76 9.11 27.73
CA SER A 222 -3.76 8.62 29.11
C SER A 222 -5.19 8.37 29.56
N PHE A 223 -5.44 7.24 30.22
CA PHE A 223 -6.75 6.97 30.84
C PHE A 223 -6.60 6.51 32.28
N ARG A 224 -7.54 6.95 33.12
CA ARG A 224 -7.55 6.67 34.54
C ARG A 224 -8.30 5.38 34.80
N LEU A 225 -7.65 4.41 35.46
CA LEU A 225 -8.25 3.13 35.79
C LEU A 225 -9.28 3.27 36.91
N ARG A 226 -10.44 2.64 36.72
CA ARG A 226 -11.42 2.48 37.81
C ARG A 226 -10.82 1.60 38.91
N PRO A 227 -11.18 1.78 40.19
CA PRO A 227 -10.65 0.97 41.30
C PRO A 227 -10.74 -0.54 41.07
N ALA A 228 -11.83 -1.02 40.47
CA ALA A 228 -12.02 -2.44 40.16
C ALA A 228 -11.06 -3.02 39.10
N TRP A 229 -10.36 -2.16 38.34
CA TRP A 229 -9.44 -2.53 37.27
C TRP A 229 -7.97 -2.38 37.65
N GLN A 230 -7.65 -1.72 38.77
CA GLN A 230 -6.26 -1.43 39.17
C GLN A 230 -5.42 -2.70 39.37
N ASP A 231 -6.02 -3.72 40.01
CA ASP A 231 -5.39 -5.04 40.23
C ASP A 231 -5.50 -5.96 38.99
N ARG A 232 -6.44 -5.68 38.09
CA ARG A 232 -6.72 -6.51 36.91
C ARG A 232 -5.92 -6.09 35.68
N PHE A 233 -5.32 -4.90 35.73
CA PHE A 233 -4.50 -4.30 34.69
C PHE A 233 -3.16 -3.88 35.31
N ASP A 234 -2.35 -4.88 35.65
CA ASP A 234 -1.02 -4.74 36.24
C ASP A 234 0.07 -4.59 35.16
N ASP A 235 1.30 -4.30 35.60
CA ASP A 235 2.43 -4.09 34.69
C ASP A 235 2.78 -5.36 33.89
N ALA A 236 2.50 -6.53 34.43
CA ALA A 236 2.68 -7.80 33.72
C ALA A 236 1.70 -7.90 32.54
N SER A 237 0.42 -7.62 32.78
CA SER A 237 -0.63 -7.62 31.74
C SER A 237 -0.39 -6.52 30.71
N LEU A 238 0.14 -5.36 31.12
CA LEU A 238 0.55 -4.29 30.21
C LEU A 238 1.71 -4.74 29.31
N ARG A 239 2.77 -5.33 29.88
CA ARG A 239 3.91 -5.85 29.11
C ARG A 239 3.49 -6.94 28.13
N GLU A 240 2.66 -7.88 28.57
CA GLU A 240 2.14 -8.96 27.72
C GLU A 240 1.32 -8.39 26.56
N SER A 241 0.39 -7.48 26.84
CA SER A 241 -0.45 -6.84 25.81
C SER A 241 0.37 -6.02 24.82
N VAL A 242 1.41 -5.31 25.28
CA VAL A 242 2.30 -4.54 24.41
C VAL A 242 3.19 -5.46 23.58
N SER A 243 3.73 -6.55 24.16
CA SER A 243 4.54 -7.54 23.44
C SER A 243 3.78 -8.16 22.28
N ALA A 244 2.52 -8.57 22.53
CA ALA A 244 1.67 -9.18 21.51
C ALA A 244 1.45 -8.24 20.31
N VAL A 245 1.35 -6.93 20.54
CA VAL A 245 1.21 -5.94 19.47
C VAL A 245 2.57 -5.61 18.83
N ALA A 246 3.64 -5.54 19.62
CA ALA A 246 5.00 -5.26 19.15
C ALA A 246 5.53 -6.33 18.20
N GLU A 247 5.20 -7.61 18.41
CA GLU A 247 5.55 -8.73 17.51
C GLU A 247 5.01 -8.55 16.09
N THR A 248 3.94 -7.77 15.93
CA THR A 248 3.29 -7.50 14.65
C THR A 248 3.69 -6.16 14.02
N SER A 249 4.53 -5.36 14.69
CA SER A 249 4.85 -3.98 14.30
C SER A 249 6.34 -3.77 13.96
N HIS A 250 6.62 -2.89 13.00
CA HIS A 250 7.97 -2.48 12.59
C HIS A 250 8.50 -1.22 13.32
N TYR A 251 7.78 -0.75 14.35
CA TYR A 251 8.16 0.38 15.20
C TYR A 251 8.74 -0.09 16.55
N LYS A 252 9.64 0.71 17.16
CA LYS A 252 10.11 0.42 18.54
C LYS A 252 8.95 0.68 19.49
N ILE A 253 8.40 -0.37 20.09
CA ILE A 253 7.37 -0.27 21.12
C ILE A 253 7.99 -0.69 22.44
N SER A 254 7.96 0.18 23.43
CA SER A 254 8.63 -0.01 24.73
C SER A 254 7.64 0.13 25.88
N VAL A 255 7.94 -0.54 27.00
CA VAL A 255 7.14 -0.48 28.23
C VAL A 255 8.01 -0.01 29.39
N GLY A 256 7.58 1.05 30.07
CA GLY A 256 8.30 1.63 31.21
C GLY A 256 9.27 2.77 30.83
N ASP A 257 10.00 3.24 31.84
CA ASP A 257 10.95 4.35 31.73
C ASP A 257 12.42 3.86 31.51
N ASP A 258 12.68 2.55 31.58
CA ASP A 258 14.03 1.97 31.44
C ASP A 258 14.38 1.63 29.98
N ASP A 259 15.21 2.48 29.38
CA ASP A 259 16.26 2.15 28.40
C ASP A 259 17.19 3.38 28.38
N ASP A 260 18.02 3.50 29.42
CA ASP A 260 19.30 4.23 29.39
C ASP A 260 20.26 3.49 28.45
N ASP A 261 20.00 3.55 27.15
CA ASP A 261 21.00 3.34 26.09
C ASP A 261 21.07 4.63 25.25
N ASP A 262 21.29 5.76 25.93
CA ASP A 262 21.96 6.92 25.37
C ASP A 262 23.48 6.66 25.39
N ASP A 263 23.97 5.82 24.46
CA ASP A 263 25.35 5.98 23.99
C ASP A 263 25.33 7.09 22.93
N ASP A 264 25.32 8.31 23.44
CA ASP A 264 25.84 9.50 22.77
C ASP A 264 27.35 9.30 22.55
N ASP A 265 27.74 8.69 21.42
CA ASP A 265 29.06 9.01 20.85
C ASP A 265 28.93 10.37 20.15
N ALA A 266 29.17 11.40 20.96
CA ALA A 266 29.43 12.76 20.55
C ALA A 266 30.48 12.77 19.42
N ALA A 267 30.07 13.17 18.22
CA ALA A 267 31.02 13.65 17.23
C ALA A 267 31.61 14.97 17.78
N PRO A 268 32.94 15.10 17.95
CA PRO A 268 33.51 16.38 18.29
C PRO A 268 33.41 17.29 17.06
N GLU A 269 32.93 18.51 17.25
CA GLU A 269 33.34 19.62 16.41
C GLU A 269 34.81 19.93 16.75
N GLU A 270 35.68 19.93 15.73
CA GLU A 270 36.58 21.06 15.44
C GLU A 270 37.47 20.77 14.21
N ASP A 271 37.42 21.74 13.31
CA ASP A 271 38.47 22.34 12.48
C ASP A 271 39.17 21.64 11.30
N GLU A 272 39.17 22.43 10.22
CA GLU A 272 39.99 22.35 9.02
C GLU A 272 41.49 22.35 9.36
N SER A 273 42.25 21.41 8.83
CA SER A 273 43.55 21.70 8.22
C SER A 273 44.05 20.57 7.33
N GLU A 274 44.69 20.98 6.24
CA GLU A 274 45.32 20.20 5.19
C GLU A 274 46.39 19.23 5.74
N ALA A 275 46.48 18.01 5.17
CA ALA A 275 47.71 17.48 4.57
C ALA A 275 47.56 15.99 4.18
N GLU A 276 47.78 15.76 2.88
CA GLU A 276 48.55 14.69 2.26
C GLU A 276 48.30 13.20 2.62
N ASP A 277 47.84 12.51 1.57
CA ASP A 277 47.99 11.08 1.26
C ASP A 277 49.42 10.55 1.58
N PRO A 278 49.57 9.28 1.97
CA PRO A 278 50.13 8.39 0.96
C PRO A 278 49.51 6.99 0.88
N MET A 279 49.38 6.57 -0.37
CA MET A 279 49.41 5.21 -0.89
C MET A 279 50.26 4.24 -0.05
N VAL A 280 49.68 3.08 0.27
CA VAL A 280 50.42 1.81 0.35
C VAL A 280 49.76 0.83 -0.61
N VAL A 281 50.48 0.57 -1.68
CA VAL A 281 50.36 -0.62 -2.52
C VAL A 281 51.13 -1.72 -1.79
N ASP A 282 50.50 -2.86 -1.55
CA ASP A 282 51.21 -4.13 -1.65
C ASP A 282 50.24 -5.22 -2.10
N ASP A 283 50.62 -5.83 -3.21
CA ASP A 283 50.09 -7.05 -3.79
C ASP A 283 50.28 -8.22 -2.80
N ASP A 284 49.28 -9.08 -2.67
CA ASP A 284 49.57 -10.52 -2.60
C ASP A 284 48.45 -11.32 -3.28
N GLU A 285 48.85 -12.11 -4.25
CA GLU A 285 48.01 -13.05 -4.98
C GLU A 285 47.81 -14.33 -4.15
N GLY A 286 46.55 -14.81 -4.10
CA GLY A 286 46.28 -16.24 -4.01
C GLY A 286 45.79 -16.76 -2.66
N GLU A 287 44.47 -16.86 -2.51
CA GLU A 287 43.75 -18.11 -2.24
C GLU A 287 42.25 -17.84 -2.16
N ARG A 288 41.47 -18.50 -3.03
CA ARG A 288 40.00 -18.53 -2.95
C ARG A 288 39.59 -19.54 -1.88
N PRO A 289 38.67 -19.19 -0.97
CA PRO A 289 37.75 -20.16 -0.40
C PRO A 289 36.44 -20.16 -1.18
N SER A 290 35.99 -21.39 -1.38
CA SER A 290 34.79 -21.90 -2.02
C SER A 290 33.46 -21.36 -1.48
N THR A 291 32.55 -21.11 -2.41
CA THR A 291 31.09 -21.40 -2.40
C THR A 291 30.38 -21.53 -1.06
N GLU A 292 29.47 -20.58 -0.77
CA GLU A 292 28.05 -20.85 -0.46
C GLU A 292 27.27 -19.52 -0.34
N ASP A 293 26.03 -19.54 -0.87
CA ASP A 293 24.95 -18.54 -0.75
C ASP A 293 25.13 -17.14 -1.35
N HIS A 294 25.26 -17.12 -2.69
CA HIS A 294 24.70 -16.04 -3.49
C HIS A 294 23.50 -16.57 -4.28
N ILE A 295 22.28 -16.26 -3.82
CA ILE A 295 21.15 -16.21 -4.73
C ILE A 295 21.48 -15.12 -5.75
N GLU A 296 21.98 -15.53 -6.91
CA GLU A 296 22.26 -14.65 -8.03
C GLU A 296 21.00 -13.86 -8.37
N ASN A 297 21.06 -12.56 -8.09
CA ASN A 297 19.99 -11.63 -8.43
C ASN A 297 19.92 -11.56 -9.96
N HIS A 298 19.02 -12.37 -10.54
CA HIS A 298 18.86 -12.61 -11.98
C HIS A 298 18.95 -11.32 -12.80
N HIS A 299 19.88 -11.31 -13.77
CA HIS A 299 20.07 -10.22 -14.72
C HIS A 299 18.74 -9.75 -15.33
N HIS A 300 18.40 -8.47 -15.14
CA HIS A 300 17.37 -7.82 -15.93
C HIS A 300 17.80 -7.87 -17.41
N ARG A 301 16.96 -8.41 -18.30
CA ARG A 301 17.26 -8.48 -19.75
C ARG A 301 17.49 -7.09 -20.38
N LYS A 302 17.02 -6.01 -19.74
CA LYS A 302 17.12 -4.62 -20.22
C LYS A 302 17.95 -3.76 -19.27
N SER A 303 18.76 -2.86 -19.82
CA SER A 303 19.52 -1.87 -19.07
C SER A 303 18.61 -0.86 -18.35
N TYR A 304 19.14 -0.18 -17.32
CA TYR A 304 18.43 0.93 -16.67
C TYR A 304 18.07 2.03 -17.66
N ALA A 305 18.92 2.31 -18.65
CA ALA A 305 18.64 3.29 -19.70
C ALA A 305 17.38 2.95 -20.52
N GLU A 306 17.19 1.70 -20.90
CA GLU A 306 15.99 1.26 -21.64
C GLU A 306 14.75 1.25 -20.75
N ARG A 307 14.88 0.78 -19.49
CA ARG A 307 13.75 0.74 -18.55
C ARG A 307 13.28 2.13 -18.16
N ALA A 308 14.19 3.06 -17.90
CA ALA A 308 13.88 4.42 -17.46
C ALA A 308 12.98 5.20 -18.42
N LYS A 309 12.93 4.81 -19.71
CA LYS A 309 11.99 5.36 -20.72
C LYS A 309 10.53 5.17 -20.32
N PHE A 310 10.25 4.13 -19.54
CA PHE A 310 8.92 3.72 -19.11
C PHE A 310 8.76 3.70 -17.58
N VAL A 311 9.79 4.09 -16.81
CA VAL A 311 9.67 4.26 -15.35
C VAL A 311 9.07 5.63 -15.08
N PRO A 312 7.84 5.73 -14.56
CA PRO A 312 7.25 7.02 -14.24
C PRO A 312 7.95 7.67 -13.04
N LEU A 313 7.95 8.99 -12.97
CA LEU A 313 8.47 9.69 -11.79
C LEU A 313 7.53 9.50 -10.59
N ARG A 314 8.10 9.21 -9.43
CA ARG A 314 7.38 9.17 -8.15
C ARG A 314 6.60 10.47 -7.94
N LEU A 315 5.36 10.35 -7.43
CA LEU A 315 4.53 11.51 -7.11
C LEU A 315 5.06 12.25 -5.89
N SER A 316 5.13 13.58 -6.00
CA SER A 316 5.33 14.48 -4.87
C SER A 316 4.11 14.54 -3.96
N TYR A 317 4.28 15.08 -2.73
CA TYR A 317 3.19 15.24 -1.78
C TYR A 317 2.04 16.10 -2.34
N GLY A 318 2.36 17.19 -3.05
CA GLY A 318 1.35 18.02 -3.70
C GLY A 318 0.57 17.27 -4.79
N GLU A 319 1.26 16.46 -5.60
CA GLU A 319 0.62 15.65 -6.63
C GLU A 319 -0.29 14.56 -6.04
N ARG A 320 0.05 14.01 -4.87
CA ARG A 320 -0.84 13.06 -4.16
C ARG A 320 -2.15 13.70 -3.69
N LYS A 321 -2.19 15.01 -3.41
CA LYS A 321 -3.44 15.71 -3.12
C LYS A 321 -4.31 15.80 -4.37
N VAL A 322 -3.70 16.14 -5.50
CA VAL A 322 -4.37 16.18 -6.81
C VAL A 322 -4.90 14.80 -7.21
N LEU A 323 -4.11 13.73 -6.98
CA LEU A 323 -4.54 12.37 -7.23
C LEU A 323 -5.84 12.03 -6.49
N ARG A 324 -5.92 12.30 -5.18
CA ARG A 324 -7.14 12.02 -4.39
C ARG A 324 -8.35 12.79 -4.91
N LEU A 325 -8.15 14.02 -5.34
CA LEU A 325 -9.21 14.82 -5.95
C LEU A 325 -9.70 14.19 -7.26
N VAL A 326 -8.79 13.76 -8.14
CA VAL A 326 -9.16 13.10 -9.41
C VAL A 326 -9.86 11.76 -9.15
N GLU A 327 -9.34 10.95 -8.23
CA GLU A 327 -9.96 9.68 -7.82
C GLU A 327 -11.40 9.91 -7.31
N ALA A 328 -11.59 10.90 -6.43
CA ALA A 328 -12.92 11.24 -5.92
C ALA A 328 -13.86 11.73 -7.03
N ALA A 329 -13.38 12.59 -7.92
CA ALA A 329 -14.17 13.12 -9.04
C ALA A 329 -14.61 12.01 -10.01
N VAL A 330 -13.70 11.11 -10.38
CA VAL A 330 -14.00 9.97 -11.25
C VAL A 330 -14.98 9.01 -10.56
N LYS A 331 -14.71 8.65 -9.29
CA LYS A 331 -15.55 7.73 -8.51
C LYS A 331 -17.00 8.17 -8.39
N VAL A 332 -17.25 9.47 -8.18
CA VAL A 332 -18.61 10.01 -8.03
C VAL A 332 -19.31 10.24 -9.39
N SER A 333 -18.55 10.32 -10.48
CA SER A 333 -19.11 10.70 -11.79
C SER A 333 -20.15 9.72 -12.35
N GLY A 334 -19.95 8.41 -12.14
CA GLY A 334 -20.70 7.35 -12.84
C GLY A 334 -20.68 7.52 -14.37
N TYR A 335 -19.59 8.09 -14.92
CA TYR A 335 -19.52 8.54 -16.31
C TYR A 335 -19.81 7.40 -17.29
N VAL A 336 -19.06 6.29 -17.15
CA VAL A 336 -19.14 5.14 -18.06
C VAL A 336 -20.55 4.55 -18.09
N ASP A 337 -21.19 4.36 -16.94
CA ASP A 337 -22.55 3.79 -16.87
C ASP A 337 -23.60 4.63 -17.62
N ARG A 338 -23.38 5.96 -17.66
CA ARG A 338 -24.27 6.90 -18.37
C ARG A 338 -24.06 6.90 -19.88
N VAL A 339 -22.83 6.74 -20.35
CA VAL A 339 -22.49 6.84 -21.79
C VAL A 339 -22.44 5.49 -22.50
N ASP A 340 -22.09 4.42 -21.79
CA ASP A 340 -21.86 3.07 -22.31
C ASP A 340 -22.97 2.12 -21.84
N ASN A 341 -24.20 2.40 -22.26
CA ASN A 341 -25.34 1.50 -22.10
C ASN A 341 -26.10 1.32 -23.41
N GLU A 342 -26.84 0.21 -23.49
CA GLU A 342 -27.51 -0.21 -24.73
C GLU A 342 -28.58 0.79 -25.23
N THR A 343 -29.22 1.51 -24.31
CA THR A 343 -30.24 2.51 -24.63
C THR A 343 -29.62 3.75 -25.29
N VAL A 344 -28.48 4.20 -24.77
CA VAL A 344 -27.75 5.37 -25.25
C VAL A 344 -26.95 5.05 -26.51
N ARG A 345 -26.36 3.85 -26.59
CA ARG A 345 -25.61 3.36 -27.78
C ARG A 345 -26.42 3.49 -29.08
N LYS A 346 -27.71 3.16 -29.04
CA LYS A 346 -28.63 3.24 -30.19
C LYS A 346 -28.95 4.68 -30.64
N LYS A 347 -28.53 5.70 -29.89
CA LYS A 347 -28.83 7.12 -30.13
C LYS A 347 -27.53 7.95 -30.15
N PRO A 348 -26.75 7.92 -31.26
CA PRO A 348 -25.43 8.55 -31.32
C PRO A 348 -25.40 10.04 -30.92
N ALA A 349 -26.38 10.83 -31.37
CA ALA A 349 -26.47 12.25 -30.99
C ALA A 349 -26.70 12.45 -29.49
N ARG A 350 -27.54 11.62 -28.87
CA ARG A 350 -27.79 11.66 -27.43
C ARG A 350 -26.56 11.20 -26.65
N ARG A 351 -25.84 10.18 -27.13
CA ARG A 351 -24.57 9.73 -26.53
C ARG A 351 -23.54 10.86 -26.54
N LYS A 352 -23.35 11.52 -27.68
CA LYS A 352 -22.43 12.66 -27.81
C LYS A 352 -22.74 13.78 -26.82
N GLN A 353 -24.02 14.12 -26.68
CA GLN A 353 -24.46 15.11 -25.69
C GLN A 353 -24.11 14.67 -24.25
N LEU A 354 -24.33 13.40 -23.90
CA LEU A 354 -24.00 12.87 -22.57
C LEU A 354 -22.49 12.83 -22.32
N GLN A 355 -21.68 12.53 -23.34
CA GLN A 355 -20.22 12.59 -23.25
C GLN A 355 -19.77 14.02 -22.92
N LEU A 356 -20.23 15.02 -23.69
CA LEU A 356 -19.91 16.43 -23.44
C LEU A 356 -20.34 16.88 -22.05
N GLN A 357 -21.59 16.58 -21.66
CA GLN A 357 -22.12 16.94 -20.34
C GLN A 357 -21.36 16.26 -19.19
N GLY A 358 -21.03 14.98 -19.35
CA GLY A 358 -20.30 14.21 -18.36
C GLY A 358 -18.85 14.69 -18.20
N ILE A 359 -18.14 14.88 -19.31
CA ILE A 359 -16.76 15.37 -19.30
C ILE A 359 -16.73 16.79 -18.72
N ALA A 360 -17.53 17.72 -19.26
CA ALA A 360 -17.57 19.10 -18.77
C ALA A 360 -17.93 19.16 -17.28
N GLY A 361 -18.88 18.35 -16.80
CA GLY A 361 -19.21 18.27 -15.38
C GLY A 361 -18.03 17.87 -14.49
N ILE A 362 -17.20 16.92 -14.94
CA ILE A 362 -15.99 16.50 -14.21
C ILE A 362 -14.93 17.60 -14.26
N LEU A 363 -14.70 18.24 -15.42
CA LEU A 363 -13.74 19.34 -15.54
C LEU A 363 -14.12 20.52 -14.63
N THR A 364 -15.38 20.93 -14.67
CA THR A 364 -15.93 21.97 -13.79
C THR A 364 -15.78 21.57 -12.31
N GLY A 365 -16.09 20.33 -11.95
CA GLY A 365 -15.92 19.85 -10.57
C GLY A 365 -14.47 19.92 -10.09
N LEU A 366 -13.50 19.58 -10.96
CA LEU A 366 -12.08 19.72 -10.66
C LEU A 366 -11.66 21.18 -10.50
N ILE A 367 -12.14 22.08 -11.36
CA ILE A 367 -11.81 23.51 -11.28
C ILE A 367 -12.42 24.14 -10.01
N VAL A 368 -13.70 23.90 -9.73
CA VAL A 368 -14.41 24.39 -8.54
C VAL A 368 -13.69 24.00 -7.25
N SER A 369 -13.10 22.80 -7.20
CA SER A 369 -12.40 22.31 -6.00
C SER A 369 -11.10 23.05 -5.68
N VAL A 370 -10.54 23.79 -6.66
CA VAL A 370 -9.32 24.59 -6.51
C VAL A 370 -9.65 26.07 -6.45
N ASP A 371 -10.57 26.53 -7.30
CA ASP A 371 -11.05 27.90 -7.35
C ASP A 371 -12.57 27.92 -7.61
N TYR A 372 -13.31 28.36 -6.59
CA TYR A 372 -14.77 28.37 -6.62
C TYR A 372 -15.34 29.38 -7.62
N GLU A 373 -14.80 30.60 -7.67
CA GLU A 373 -15.31 31.65 -8.56
C GLU A 373 -15.09 31.28 -10.01
N GLU A 374 -13.88 30.80 -10.30
CA GLU A 374 -13.51 30.40 -11.64
C GLU A 374 -14.26 29.14 -12.09
N GLY A 375 -14.48 28.19 -11.17
CA GLY A 375 -15.33 27.03 -11.43
C GLY A 375 -16.78 27.40 -11.76
N GLN A 376 -17.35 28.42 -11.11
CA GLN A 376 -18.69 28.94 -11.46
C GLN A 376 -18.74 29.58 -12.85
N ARG A 377 -17.66 30.28 -13.26
CA ARG A 377 -17.56 30.83 -14.63
C ARG A 377 -17.48 29.72 -15.66
N THR A 378 -16.59 28.74 -15.48
CA THR A 378 -16.50 27.58 -16.38
C THR A 378 -17.83 26.81 -16.47
N ALA A 379 -18.58 26.69 -15.37
CA ALA A 379 -19.90 26.07 -15.39
C ALA A 379 -20.93 26.82 -16.25
N THR A 380 -20.78 28.14 -16.36
CA THR A 380 -21.69 29.02 -17.12
C THR A 380 -21.28 29.10 -18.59
N ASP A 381 -19.99 29.33 -18.84
CA ASP A 381 -19.46 29.60 -20.17
C ASP A 381 -19.10 28.32 -20.93
N ASN A 382 -19.01 27.17 -20.25
CA ASN A 382 -18.51 25.89 -20.76
C ASN A 382 -17.11 25.97 -21.39
N ASP A 383 -16.30 26.94 -20.96
CA ASP A 383 -14.92 27.11 -21.42
C ASP A 383 -13.93 26.75 -20.29
N ALA A 384 -13.18 25.68 -20.51
CA ALA A 384 -12.13 25.20 -19.62
C ALA A 384 -10.70 25.47 -20.16
N SER A 385 -10.58 26.18 -21.28
CA SER A 385 -9.30 26.38 -22.00
C SER A 385 -8.23 27.06 -21.13
N GLN A 386 -8.62 27.97 -20.25
CA GLN A 386 -7.72 28.66 -19.32
C GLN A 386 -7.07 27.70 -18.30
N HIS A 387 -7.74 26.59 -18.01
CA HIS A 387 -7.31 25.56 -17.04
C HIS A 387 -6.67 24.35 -17.70
N ALA A 388 -6.39 24.39 -19.01
CA ALA A 388 -5.86 23.27 -19.78
C ALA A 388 -4.66 22.59 -19.12
N LYS A 389 -3.65 23.38 -18.71
CA LYS A 389 -2.43 22.85 -18.08
C LYS A 389 -2.71 22.18 -16.74
N PHE A 390 -3.65 22.72 -15.96
CA PHE A 390 -4.05 22.15 -14.68
C PHE A 390 -4.79 20.82 -14.89
N LEU A 391 -5.75 20.78 -15.81
CA LEU A 391 -6.53 19.59 -16.13
C LEU A 391 -5.64 18.47 -16.72
N GLN A 392 -4.75 18.81 -17.65
CA GLN A 392 -3.73 17.89 -18.17
C GLN A 392 -2.87 17.31 -17.05
N ARG A 393 -2.43 18.15 -16.10
CA ARG A 393 -1.65 17.71 -14.95
C ARG A 393 -2.45 16.77 -14.05
N CYS A 394 -3.73 17.05 -13.79
CA CYS A 394 -4.59 16.18 -13.01
C CYS A 394 -4.66 14.77 -13.58
N PHE A 395 -4.96 14.65 -14.88
CA PHE A 395 -5.08 13.36 -15.55
C PHE A 395 -3.74 12.66 -15.77
N GLU A 396 -2.66 13.41 -16.04
CA GLU A 396 -1.29 12.85 -16.10
C GLU A 396 -0.88 12.22 -14.77
N ILE A 397 -1.16 12.88 -13.63
CA ILE A 397 -0.83 12.36 -12.30
C ILE A 397 -1.53 11.03 -12.03
N ALA A 398 -2.83 10.93 -12.36
CA ALA A 398 -3.60 9.70 -12.16
C ALA A 398 -3.07 8.56 -13.05
N ARG A 399 -2.74 8.86 -14.31
CA ARG A 399 -2.10 7.91 -15.24
C ARG A 399 -0.74 7.44 -14.75
N ARG A 400 0.14 8.38 -14.36
CA ARG A 400 1.44 8.09 -13.77
C ARG A 400 1.36 7.23 -12.52
N TYR A 401 0.40 7.51 -11.63
CA TYR A 401 0.19 6.74 -10.41
C TYR A 401 -0.22 5.29 -10.69
N LYS A 402 -1.15 5.08 -11.64
CA LYS A 402 -1.59 3.73 -12.02
C LYS A 402 -0.43 2.91 -12.61
N ILE A 403 0.40 3.51 -13.46
CA ILE A 403 1.55 2.79 -14.03
C ILE A 403 2.55 2.40 -12.93
N LEU A 404 2.79 3.28 -11.95
CA LEU A 404 3.63 2.97 -10.79
C LEU A 404 3.04 1.87 -9.90
N ASN A 405 1.70 1.80 -9.80
CA ASN A 405 0.99 0.89 -8.90
C ASN A 405 -0.15 0.17 -9.66
N PRO A 406 0.15 -0.80 -10.55
CA PRO A 406 -0.85 -1.44 -11.40
C PRO A 406 -2.02 -2.08 -10.64
N GLU A 407 -1.84 -2.44 -9.38
CA GLU A 407 -2.85 -3.05 -8.51
C GLU A 407 -3.85 -2.06 -7.88
N LYS A 408 -3.56 -0.74 -7.93
CA LYS A 408 -4.40 0.34 -7.38
C LYS A 408 -5.36 0.92 -8.44
N MET A 409 -6.30 1.77 -8.02
CA MET A 409 -7.34 2.37 -8.88
C MET A 409 -8.08 1.34 -9.76
N ARG A 410 -8.52 0.21 -9.19
CA ARG A 410 -9.08 -0.92 -9.95
C ARG A 410 -10.36 -0.51 -10.70
N SER A 411 -11.22 0.28 -10.07
CA SER A 411 -12.50 0.70 -10.64
C SER A 411 -12.37 2.05 -11.34
N GLU A 412 -11.64 2.98 -10.73
CA GLU A 412 -11.54 4.37 -11.15
C GLU A 412 -10.74 4.53 -12.44
N TYR A 413 -9.69 3.72 -12.63
CA TYR A 413 -8.79 3.91 -13.77
C TYR A 413 -9.44 3.61 -15.11
N GLY A 414 -10.24 2.54 -15.20
CA GLY A 414 -10.96 2.22 -16.42
C GLY A 414 -11.92 3.34 -16.81
N GLN A 415 -12.63 3.92 -15.84
CA GLN A 415 -13.50 5.07 -16.07
C GLN A 415 -12.72 6.30 -16.51
N LEU A 416 -11.57 6.56 -15.89
CA LEU A 416 -10.69 7.67 -16.25
C LEU A 416 -10.19 7.54 -17.69
N VAL A 417 -9.68 6.37 -18.08
CA VAL A 417 -9.15 6.18 -19.44
C VAL A 417 -10.28 6.27 -20.47
N TYR A 418 -11.45 5.69 -20.21
CA TYR A 418 -12.60 5.79 -21.11
C TYR A 418 -13.14 7.23 -21.25
N LEU A 419 -13.08 8.01 -20.18
CA LEU A 419 -13.32 9.45 -20.25
C LEU A 419 -12.31 10.15 -21.16
N LEU A 420 -11.02 9.86 -21.00
CA LEU A 420 -9.97 10.47 -21.82
C LEU A 420 -10.03 10.03 -23.28
N GLN A 421 -10.44 8.79 -23.55
CA GLN A 421 -10.72 8.32 -24.92
C GLN A 421 -11.79 9.16 -25.59
N ASP A 422 -12.90 9.42 -24.88
CA ASP A 422 -13.99 10.22 -25.41
C ASP A 422 -13.58 11.68 -25.58
N ALA A 423 -12.83 12.23 -24.62
CA ALA A 423 -12.28 13.58 -24.72
C ALA A 423 -11.26 13.75 -25.86
N SER A 424 -10.66 12.65 -26.32
CA SER A 424 -9.70 12.65 -27.45
C SER A 424 -10.37 12.58 -28.82
N ILE A 425 -11.69 12.32 -28.89
CA ILE A 425 -12.44 12.37 -30.14
C ILE A 425 -12.46 13.81 -30.64
N ASP A 426 -12.02 14.05 -31.89
CA ASP A 426 -11.83 15.39 -32.47
C ASP A 426 -13.03 16.31 -32.22
N GLU A 427 -14.25 15.84 -32.50
CA GLU A 427 -15.47 16.63 -32.36
C GLU A 427 -15.81 16.99 -30.90
N ILE A 428 -15.39 16.17 -29.93
CA ILE A 428 -15.58 16.41 -28.50
C ILE A 428 -14.47 17.33 -28.00
N ARG A 429 -13.22 17.08 -28.38
CA ARG A 429 -12.07 17.92 -28.06
C ARG A 429 -12.28 19.36 -28.53
N ASP A 430 -12.76 19.54 -29.76
CA ASP A 430 -13.04 20.85 -30.35
C ASP A 430 -14.17 21.56 -29.60
N ALA A 431 -15.20 20.83 -29.17
CA ALA A 431 -16.32 21.38 -28.40
C ALA A 431 -15.94 21.73 -26.96
N LEU A 432 -14.99 21.00 -26.35
CA LEU A 432 -14.45 21.30 -25.02
C LEU A 432 -13.41 22.43 -25.06
N GLY A 433 -12.80 22.70 -26.21
CA GLY A 433 -11.76 23.72 -26.38
C GLY A 433 -10.45 23.40 -25.65
N VAL A 434 -10.27 22.17 -25.19
CA VAL A 434 -9.10 21.75 -24.38
C VAL A 434 -8.67 20.33 -24.71
N ASP A 435 -7.36 20.12 -24.81
CA ASP A 435 -6.76 18.78 -24.85
C ASP A 435 -6.44 18.33 -23.42
N LEU A 436 -6.99 17.20 -22.99
CA LEU A 436 -6.84 16.67 -21.63
C LEU A 436 -5.64 15.73 -21.49
N VAL A 437 -5.02 15.30 -22.59
CA VAL A 437 -4.02 14.22 -22.58
C VAL A 437 -2.61 14.80 -22.66
N ALA A 438 -1.89 14.80 -21.55
CA ALA A 438 -0.45 15.05 -21.53
C ALA A 438 0.37 13.74 -21.52
N PRO A 439 1.62 13.76 -22.03
CA PRO A 439 2.55 12.64 -21.85
C PRO A 439 2.88 12.39 -20.37
N VAL A 440 2.95 11.12 -19.99
CA VAL A 440 3.38 10.71 -18.64
C VAL A 440 4.83 11.10 -18.41
N LYS A 441 5.12 11.67 -17.24
CA LYS A 441 6.48 12.04 -16.85
C LYS A 441 7.29 10.80 -16.44
N THR A 442 8.40 10.57 -17.10
CA THR A 442 9.31 9.43 -16.84
C THR A 442 10.69 9.88 -16.38
N VAL A 443 11.41 8.97 -15.73
CA VAL A 443 12.80 9.17 -15.31
C VAL A 443 13.67 9.58 -16.48
N TYR A 444 13.58 8.86 -17.60
CA TYR A 444 14.33 9.20 -18.81
C TYR A 444 13.92 10.56 -19.38
N GLY A 445 12.63 10.91 -19.36
CA GLY A 445 12.14 12.21 -19.81
C GLY A 445 12.82 13.36 -19.07
N LEU A 446 12.81 13.30 -17.73
CA LEU A 446 13.44 14.31 -16.86
C LEU A 446 14.95 14.39 -17.10
N LEU A 447 15.64 13.24 -17.10
CA LEU A 447 17.09 13.20 -17.31
C LEU A 447 17.49 13.68 -18.70
N LYS A 448 16.71 13.36 -19.74
CA LYS A 448 16.96 13.84 -21.11
C LYS A 448 16.81 15.35 -21.20
N GLU A 449 15.73 15.90 -20.64
CA GLU A 449 15.46 17.34 -20.62
C GLU A 449 16.58 18.12 -19.91
N ARG A 450 17.12 17.56 -18.83
CA ARG A 450 18.13 18.19 -17.97
C ARG A 450 19.57 17.78 -18.25
N GLY A 451 19.81 16.96 -19.29
CA GLY A 451 21.16 16.53 -19.70
C GLY A 451 21.84 15.50 -18.78
N GLY A 452 21.06 14.78 -17.96
CA GLY A 452 21.51 13.82 -16.95
C GLY A 452 21.55 12.34 -17.36
N LEU A 453 21.42 12.00 -18.66
CA LEU A 453 21.27 10.61 -19.10
C LEU A 453 22.45 9.69 -18.71
N ARG A 454 23.66 10.24 -18.57
CA ARG A 454 24.85 9.50 -18.13
C ARG A 454 24.72 8.89 -16.73
N LEU A 455 23.74 9.34 -15.94
CA LEU A 455 23.40 8.74 -14.65
C LEU A 455 23.01 7.27 -14.81
N LEU A 456 22.25 6.94 -15.86
CA LEU A 456 21.65 5.61 -16.05
C LEU A 456 22.66 4.51 -16.41
N ASP A 457 23.85 4.91 -16.84
CA ASP A 457 24.95 4.01 -17.19
C ASP A 457 25.93 3.80 -16.01
N ASP A 458 25.75 4.50 -14.89
CA ASP A 458 26.63 4.37 -13.73
C ASP A 458 26.37 3.04 -12.99
N PRO A 459 27.39 2.21 -12.72
CA PRO A 459 27.23 0.95 -11.99
C PRO A 459 26.59 1.11 -10.60
N LEU A 460 26.80 2.25 -9.94
CA LEU A 460 26.23 2.52 -8.61
C LEU A 460 24.70 2.69 -8.65
N VAL A 461 24.09 2.88 -9.82
CA VAL A 461 22.62 2.91 -9.95
C VAL A 461 22.00 1.62 -9.43
N ARG A 462 22.66 0.47 -9.63
CA ARG A 462 22.17 -0.82 -9.14
C ARG A 462 22.06 -0.83 -7.61
N ASP A 463 23.07 -0.31 -6.93
CA ASP A 463 23.07 -0.23 -5.47
C ASP A 463 22.05 0.82 -4.98
N ALA A 464 22.00 1.98 -5.62
CA ALA A 464 21.06 3.04 -5.26
C ALA A 464 19.59 2.64 -5.49
N ALA A 465 19.30 1.89 -6.56
CA ALA A 465 17.96 1.40 -6.90
C ALA A 465 17.59 0.09 -6.18
N SER A 466 18.55 -0.58 -5.52
CA SER A 466 18.28 -1.85 -4.84
C SER A 466 17.22 -1.68 -3.76
N GLU A 467 16.26 -2.60 -3.73
CA GLU A 467 15.29 -2.67 -2.65
C GLU A 467 15.90 -3.40 -1.45
N VAL A 468 15.75 -2.82 -0.26
CA VAL A 468 16.15 -3.46 1.00
C VAL A 468 14.89 -3.93 1.72
N LEU A 469 14.56 -5.20 1.56
CA LEU A 469 13.43 -5.83 2.23
C LEU A 469 13.86 -6.45 3.58
N PRO A 470 12.96 -6.50 4.58
CA PRO A 470 13.13 -7.36 5.74
C PRO A 470 13.21 -8.80 5.27
N ASP A 471 14.32 -9.46 5.56
CA ASP A 471 14.59 -10.82 5.16
C ASP A 471 14.86 -11.64 6.43
N PRO A 472 13.99 -12.60 6.79
CA PRO A 472 14.15 -13.39 8.00
C PRO A 472 15.41 -14.26 7.99
N THR A 473 16.06 -14.44 6.84
CA THR A 473 17.33 -15.16 6.71
C THR A 473 18.55 -14.26 6.92
N LYS A 474 18.37 -12.92 6.96
CA LYS A 474 19.46 -11.96 7.13
C LYS A 474 19.45 -11.36 8.52
N SER A 475 20.63 -11.28 9.11
CA SER A 475 20.84 -10.56 10.36
C SER A 475 20.57 -9.06 10.21
N ARG A 476 20.22 -8.41 11.32
CA ARG A 476 20.06 -6.95 11.39
C ARG A 476 21.31 -6.21 10.88
N ALA A 477 22.51 -6.73 11.15
CA ALA A 477 23.77 -6.16 10.70
C ALA A 477 23.91 -6.21 9.16
N GLN A 478 23.55 -7.34 8.53
CA GLN A 478 23.55 -7.46 7.06
C GLN A 478 22.53 -6.51 6.42
N ILE A 479 21.33 -6.39 6.99
CA ILE A 479 20.32 -5.43 6.53
C ILE A 479 20.85 -3.99 6.65
N GLN A 480 21.45 -3.65 7.79
CA GLN A 480 22.03 -2.32 8.01
C GLN A 480 23.18 -2.01 7.06
N HIS A 481 24.01 -3.00 6.71
CA HIS A 481 25.07 -2.86 5.72
C HIS A 481 24.49 -2.58 4.33
N MET A 482 23.44 -3.29 3.90
CA MET A 482 22.74 -3.02 2.64
C MET A 482 22.15 -1.60 2.60
N ILE A 483 21.54 -1.14 3.69
CA ILE A 483 21.02 0.23 3.81
C ILE A 483 22.16 1.24 3.63
N ARG A 484 23.29 1.05 4.33
CA ARG A 484 24.45 1.96 4.22
C ARG A 484 25.02 1.98 2.81
N ARG A 485 25.11 0.83 2.13
CA ARG A 485 25.58 0.74 0.73
C ARG A 485 24.68 1.51 -0.23
N LYS A 486 23.36 1.35 -0.10
CA LYS A 486 22.36 2.10 -0.88
C LYS A 486 22.46 3.60 -0.62
N ASP A 487 22.47 4.02 0.64
CA ASP A 487 22.56 5.44 1.02
C ASP A 487 23.84 6.09 0.52
N HIS A 488 24.97 5.36 0.59
CA HIS A 488 26.24 5.81 0.04
C HIS A 488 26.15 5.98 -1.48
N ALA A 489 25.63 4.99 -2.20
CA ALA A 489 25.45 5.08 -3.65
C ALA A 489 24.58 6.27 -4.07
N VAL A 490 23.45 6.50 -3.38
CA VAL A 490 22.56 7.65 -3.64
C VAL A 490 23.30 8.98 -3.43
N LYS A 491 24.04 9.14 -2.33
CA LYS A 491 24.81 10.37 -2.05
C LYS A 491 25.90 10.61 -3.08
N VAL A 492 26.64 9.58 -3.47
CA VAL A 492 27.71 9.68 -4.47
C VAL A 492 27.15 10.07 -5.82
N LEU A 493 26.08 9.41 -6.27
CA LEU A 493 25.42 9.73 -7.54
C LEU A 493 24.81 11.13 -7.54
N GLY A 494 24.16 11.53 -6.45
CA GLY A 494 23.61 12.87 -6.27
C GLY A 494 24.67 13.95 -6.44
N ARG A 495 25.83 13.81 -5.80
CA ARG A 495 26.95 14.77 -5.94
C ARG A 495 27.61 14.74 -7.32
N ARG A 496 27.78 13.54 -7.90
CA ARG A 496 28.49 13.34 -9.18
C ARG A 496 27.72 13.89 -10.39
N TYR A 497 26.40 13.75 -10.37
CA TYR A 497 25.54 14.08 -11.52
C TYR A 497 24.76 15.38 -11.34
N ALA A 498 24.80 16.00 -10.16
CA ALA A 498 24.23 17.33 -9.98
C ALA A 498 24.88 18.36 -10.91
N SER A 499 24.06 19.26 -11.45
CA SER A 499 24.46 20.38 -12.31
C SER A 499 23.45 21.51 -12.18
N ASP A 500 23.73 22.66 -12.79
CA ASP A 500 22.82 23.82 -12.79
C ASP A 500 21.40 23.50 -13.32
N ARG A 501 21.26 22.45 -14.13
CA ARG A 501 19.98 22.00 -14.70
C ARG A 501 19.37 20.79 -14.00
N LEU A 502 20.17 20.03 -13.25
CA LEU A 502 19.77 18.79 -12.59
C LEU A 502 20.17 18.86 -11.11
N SER A 503 19.21 19.09 -10.23
CA SER A 503 19.49 19.19 -8.80
C SER A 503 19.79 17.82 -8.19
N VAL A 504 20.38 17.82 -6.99
CA VAL A 504 20.55 16.60 -6.19
C VAL A 504 19.20 15.93 -5.95
N ASP A 505 18.16 16.71 -5.64
CA ASP A 505 16.81 16.20 -5.41
C ASP A 505 16.22 15.53 -6.66
N ASP A 506 16.50 16.05 -7.87
CA ASP A 506 16.06 15.42 -9.12
C ASP A 506 16.77 14.07 -9.35
N VAL A 507 18.05 13.97 -9.00
CA VAL A 507 18.81 12.71 -9.06
C VAL A 507 18.24 11.70 -8.05
N GLU A 508 18.03 12.13 -6.80
CA GLU A 508 17.42 11.28 -5.77
C GLU A 508 16.00 10.83 -6.16
N LEU A 509 15.19 11.72 -6.72
CA LEU A 509 13.85 11.40 -7.25
C LEU A 509 13.91 10.35 -8.37
N CYS A 510 14.84 10.49 -9.32
CA CYS A 510 15.06 9.51 -10.38
C CYS A 510 15.42 8.14 -9.79
N LEU A 511 16.39 8.09 -8.86
CA LEU A 511 16.83 6.85 -8.22
C LEU A 511 15.73 6.20 -7.39
N CYS A 512 14.93 6.99 -6.67
CA CYS A 512 13.76 6.49 -5.94
C CYS A 512 12.70 5.92 -6.88
N SER A 513 12.46 6.56 -8.03
CA SER A 513 11.49 6.07 -9.02
C SER A 513 11.96 4.76 -9.67
N ILE A 514 13.26 4.61 -9.92
CA ILE A 514 13.84 3.33 -10.38
C ILE A 514 13.73 2.27 -9.28
N CYS A 515 13.98 2.64 -8.02
CA CYS A 515 13.79 1.75 -6.88
C CYS A 515 12.33 1.28 -6.73
N ASP A 516 11.35 2.14 -7.02
CA ASP A 516 9.93 1.76 -7.05
C ASP A 516 9.65 0.71 -8.14
N ASN A 517 10.28 0.85 -9.31
CA ASN A 517 10.19 -0.16 -10.36
C ASN A 517 10.85 -1.49 -9.94
N GLU A 518 12.00 -1.47 -9.25
CA GLU A 518 12.59 -2.69 -8.67
C GLU A 518 11.67 -3.34 -7.62
N SER A 519 11.07 -2.54 -6.74
CA SER A 519 10.11 -3.02 -5.73
C SER A 519 8.88 -3.68 -6.37
N TYR A 520 8.34 -3.06 -7.43
CA TYR A 520 7.27 -3.65 -8.23
C TYR A 520 7.68 -5.01 -8.80
N LEU A 521 8.87 -5.10 -9.42
CA LEU A 521 9.37 -6.36 -9.99
C LEU A 521 9.57 -7.42 -8.91
N ASN A 522 10.19 -7.09 -7.78
CA ASN A 522 10.35 -8.04 -6.68
C ASN A 522 8.99 -8.54 -6.18
N SER A 523 8.03 -7.63 -5.96
CA SER A 523 6.70 -7.96 -5.49
C SER A 523 5.91 -8.88 -6.45
N ASN A 524 6.03 -8.69 -7.75
CA ASN A 524 5.19 -9.38 -8.73
C ASN A 524 5.88 -10.56 -9.40
N ARG A 525 7.21 -10.52 -9.53
CA ARG A 525 8.02 -11.57 -10.16
C ARG A 525 8.41 -12.66 -9.18
N LEU A 526 8.73 -12.32 -7.93
CA LEU A 526 9.22 -13.30 -6.95
C LEU A 526 8.25 -14.47 -6.72
N PRO A 527 6.91 -14.27 -6.61
CA PRO A 527 5.99 -15.40 -6.51
C PRO A 527 6.03 -16.33 -7.73
N ILE A 528 6.29 -15.79 -8.93
CA ILE A 528 6.44 -16.58 -10.15
C ILE A 528 7.74 -17.39 -10.10
N ASP A 529 8.86 -16.74 -9.73
CA ASP A 529 10.16 -17.39 -9.58
C ASP A 529 10.11 -18.53 -8.54
N GLN A 530 9.44 -18.30 -7.40
CA GLN A 530 9.23 -19.31 -6.35
C GLN A 530 8.34 -20.47 -6.83
N THR A 531 7.27 -20.18 -7.57
CA THR A 531 6.39 -21.22 -8.13
C THR A 531 7.13 -22.07 -9.19
N LEU A 532 7.95 -21.44 -10.03
CA LEU A 532 8.83 -22.12 -10.97
C LEU A 532 9.87 -23.01 -10.27
N ALA A 533 10.47 -22.52 -9.19
CA ALA A 533 11.41 -23.31 -8.39
C ALA A 533 10.73 -24.56 -7.80
N MET A 534 9.55 -24.40 -7.19
CA MET A 534 8.78 -25.53 -6.65
C MET A 534 8.35 -26.54 -7.72
N LEU A 535 8.00 -26.09 -8.93
CA LEU A 535 7.72 -27.00 -10.06
C LEU A 535 8.94 -27.87 -10.39
N ARG A 536 10.12 -27.25 -10.51
CA ARG A 536 11.37 -27.91 -10.88
C ARG A 536 11.94 -28.80 -9.78
N GLU A 537 11.73 -28.42 -8.53
CA GLU A 537 12.21 -29.17 -7.36
C GLU A 537 11.39 -30.45 -7.13
N HIS A 538 10.06 -30.38 -7.28
CA HIS A 538 9.17 -31.45 -6.83
C HIS A 538 8.64 -32.35 -7.96
N PHE A 539 8.80 -32.00 -9.23
CA PHE A 539 8.27 -32.78 -10.36
C PHE A 539 9.35 -33.03 -11.42
N ASP A 540 9.57 -34.30 -11.77
CA ASP A 540 10.45 -34.70 -12.87
C ASP A 540 9.60 -34.97 -14.13
N PRO A 541 9.76 -34.21 -15.23
CA PRO A 541 8.97 -34.40 -16.45
C PRO A 541 9.10 -35.81 -17.06
N ASP A 542 10.18 -36.54 -16.76
CA ASP A 542 10.42 -37.88 -17.31
C ASP A 542 9.87 -39.01 -16.40
N ASP A 543 9.43 -38.71 -15.17
CA ASP A 543 8.82 -39.67 -14.24
C ASP A 543 7.29 -39.69 -14.29
N ALA A 544 6.74 -40.18 -15.41
CA ALA A 544 5.30 -40.31 -15.59
C ALA A 544 4.64 -41.35 -14.67
N ALA A 545 5.41 -42.21 -14.00
CA ALA A 545 4.92 -43.28 -13.12
C ALA A 545 4.76 -42.84 -11.66
N SER A 546 5.25 -41.65 -11.32
CA SER A 546 5.06 -41.07 -9.99
C SER A 546 3.57 -40.99 -9.62
N ALA A 547 3.26 -41.28 -8.36
CA ALA A 547 1.94 -41.06 -7.78
C ALA A 547 1.49 -39.58 -7.87
N ASP A 548 2.45 -38.68 -8.06
CA ASP A 548 2.24 -37.24 -8.15
C ASP A 548 2.19 -36.74 -9.61
N SER A 549 1.97 -37.65 -10.58
CA SER A 549 1.87 -37.35 -12.02
C SER A 549 0.91 -36.19 -12.34
N LEU A 550 1.40 -35.21 -13.09
CA LEU A 550 0.64 -34.04 -13.57
C LEU A 550 -0.24 -34.30 -14.81
N ALA A 551 -0.45 -35.55 -15.22
CA ALA A 551 -1.29 -35.84 -16.39
C ALA A 551 -2.73 -35.34 -16.18
N ILE A 552 -3.35 -34.83 -17.24
CA ILE A 552 -4.76 -34.39 -17.27
C ILE A 552 -5.47 -34.97 -18.50
N GLU A 553 -6.75 -35.26 -18.37
CA GLU A 553 -7.59 -35.78 -19.44
C GLU A 553 -8.87 -34.94 -19.58
N HIS A 554 -9.22 -34.59 -20.83
CA HIS A 554 -10.42 -33.83 -21.13
C HIS A 554 -11.67 -34.49 -20.52
N GLY A 555 -12.43 -33.70 -19.77
CA GLY A 555 -13.67 -34.11 -19.12
C GLY A 555 -13.47 -34.68 -17.71
N ASP A 556 -12.24 -35.01 -17.33
CA ASP A 556 -11.92 -35.36 -15.95
C ASP A 556 -11.74 -34.09 -15.11
N SER A 557 -12.42 -34.02 -13.97
CA SER A 557 -12.32 -32.93 -13.00
C SER A 557 -12.46 -31.52 -13.61
N GLY A 558 -13.19 -31.38 -14.73
CA GLY A 558 -13.43 -30.11 -15.43
C GLY A 558 -12.35 -29.71 -16.44
N ALA A 559 -11.30 -30.52 -16.63
CA ALA A 559 -10.24 -30.24 -17.60
C ALA A 559 -10.77 -30.18 -19.03
N ARG A 560 -10.27 -29.22 -19.82
CA ARG A 560 -10.60 -29.05 -21.24
C ARG A 560 -9.45 -29.45 -22.17
N LEU A 561 -8.28 -29.71 -21.62
CA LEU A 561 -7.10 -30.19 -22.33
C LEU A 561 -6.78 -31.63 -21.91
N SER A 562 -6.17 -32.39 -22.82
CA SER A 562 -5.59 -33.70 -22.51
C SER A 562 -4.07 -33.65 -22.70
N HIS A 563 -3.33 -33.75 -21.61
CA HIS A 563 -1.86 -33.70 -21.61
C HIS A 563 -1.29 -34.87 -20.81
N SER A 564 -0.23 -35.50 -21.35
CA SER A 564 0.62 -36.39 -20.55
C SER A 564 1.35 -35.61 -19.47
N HIS A 565 1.91 -36.31 -18.47
CA HIS A 565 2.69 -35.69 -17.39
C HIS A 565 3.76 -34.70 -17.91
N ALA A 566 4.66 -35.19 -18.77
CA ALA A 566 5.71 -34.39 -19.39
C ALA A 566 5.16 -33.15 -20.11
N ARG A 567 4.04 -33.31 -20.83
CA ARG A 567 3.41 -32.22 -21.59
C ARG A 567 2.79 -31.18 -20.65
N GLN A 568 2.13 -31.59 -19.57
CA GLN A 568 1.55 -30.67 -18.60
C GLN A 568 2.62 -29.91 -17.82
N TYR A 569 3.67 -30.61 -17.35
CA TYR A 569 4.83 -29.99 -16.71
C TYR A 569 5.39 -28.85 -17.57
N ARG A 570 5.67 -29.13 -18.85
CA ARG A 570 6.24 -28.15 -19.78
C ARG A 570 5.26 -27.03 -20.10
N PHE A 571 3.97 -27.32 -20.18
CA PHE A 571 2.94 -26.31 -20.40
C PHE A 571 2.84 -25.32 -19.22
N ALA A 572 2.92 -25.80 -17.98
CA ALA A 572 2.98 -24.96 -16.78
C ALA A 572 4.28 -24.15 -16.72
N GLU A 573 5.44 -24.77 -16.97
CA GLU A 573 6.75 -24.11 -17.00
C GLU A 573 6.80 -22.97 -18.05
N GLN A 574 6.32 -23.23 -19.27
CA GLN A 574 6.25 -22.22 -20.34
C GLN A 574 5.27 -21.10 -20.00
N SER A 575 4.13 -21.40 -19.36
CA SER A 575 3.16 -20.39 -18.90
C SER A 575 3.78 -19.44 -17.88
N LEU A 576 4.41 -20.00 -16.84
CA LEU A 576 5.02 -19.21 -15.78
C LEU A 576 6.19 -18.36 -16.30
N SER A 577 7.01 -18.91 -17.21
CA SER A 577 8.10 -18.16 -17.85
C SER A 577 7.58 -16.99 -18.69
N LEU A 578 6.50 -17.21 -19.45
CA LEU A 578 5.83 -16.15 -20.18
C LEU A 578 5.26 -15.08 -19.24
N TRP A 579 4.56 -15.47 -18.17
CA TRP A 579 4.01 -14.54 -17.19
C TRP A 579 5.12 -13.70 -16.53
N ARG A 580 6.25 -14.33 -16.21
CA ARG A 580 7.44 -13.65 -15.69
C ARG A 580 7.93 -12.57 -16.66
N ALA A 581 8.06 -12.90 -17.95
CA ALA A 581 8.52 -11.96 -18.97
C ALA A 581 7.53 -10.80 -19.22
N VAL A 582 6.23 -11.06 -19.13
CA VAL A 582 5.19 -10.02 -19.24
C VAL A 582 5.22 -9.07 -18.04
N VAL A 583 5.35 -9.60 -16.83
CA VAL A 583 5.49 -8.79 -15.60
C VAL A 583 6.78 -7.96 -15.64
N ASP A 584 7.88 -8.53 -16.14
CA ASP A 584 9.15 -7.80 -16.33
C ASP A 584 9.01 -6.59 -17.29
N ASP A 585 8.13 -6.66 -18.30
CA ASP A 585 7.88 -5.57 -19.25
C ASP A 585 6.60 -4.75 -18.95
N MET A 586 5.98 -4.95 -17.79
CA MET A 586 4.64 -4.42 -17.47
C MET A 586 4.56 -2.90 -17.61
N PHE A 587 5.56 -2.15 -17.12
CA PHE A 587 5.54 -0.67 -17.21
C PHE A 587 5.56 -0.19 -18.66
N ARG A 588 6.33 -0.84 -19.53
CA ARG A 588 6.34 -0.53 -20.97
C ARG A 588 5.01 -0.90 -21.61
N LEU A 589 4.46 -2.07 -21.30
CA LEU A 589 3.17 -2.51 -21.83
C LEU A 589 2.04 -1.55 -21.43
N TRP A 590 2.02 -1.03 -20.19
CA TRP A 590 1.09 0.02 -19.76
C TRP A 590 1.21 1.30 -20.60
N HIS A 591 2.42 1.80 -20.82
CA HIS A 591 2.62 2.99 -21.66
C HIS A 591 2.12 2.77 -23.09
N LEU A 592 2.38 1.61 -23.67
CA LEU A 592 1.94 1.28 -25.03
C LEU A 592 0.42 1.12 -25.11
N ALA A 593 -0.20 0.48 -24.11
CA ALA A 593 -1.64 0.32 -24.00
C ALA A 593 -2.35 1.66 -23.93
N GLU A 594 -1.90 2.56 -23.06
CA GLU A 594 -2.48 3.91 -23.02
C GLU A 594 -2.29 4.66 -24.34
N ALA A 595 -1.12 4.54 -24.95
CA ALA A 595 -0.83 5.22 -26.19
C ALA A 595 -1.63 4.65 -27.38
N ASP A 596 -2.05 3.39 -27.32
CA ASP A 596 -3.02 2.79 -28.26
C ASP A 596 -4.44 3.28 -27.94
N LEU A 597 -4.87 3.19 -26.67
CA LEU A 597 -6.22 3.54 -26.22
C LEU A 597 -6.58 4.99 -26.49
N LEU A 598 -5.64 5.90 -26.26
CA LEU A 598 -5.79 7.35 -26.44
C LEU A 598 -5.36 7.82 -27.85
N SER A 599 -5.04 6.90 -28.76
CA SER A 599 -4.70 7.25 -30.12
C SER A 599 -5.93 7.68 -30.92
N GLY A 600 -5.85 8.82 -31.61
CA GLY A 600 -6.83 9.21 -32.63
C GLY A 600 -6.78 8.34 -33.88
N ASP A 601 -5.69 7.59 -34.11
CA ASP A 601 -5.48 6.79 -35.32
C ASP A 601 -6.38 5.54 -35.40
N ALA A 602 -6.82 5.03 -34.24
CA ALA A 602 -7.57 3.79 -34.13
C ALA A 602 -8.78 3.96 -33.20
N PRO A 603 -9.93 4.46 -33.69
CA PRO A 603 -11.11 4.65 -32.85
C PRO A 603 -11.66 3.31 -32.34
N TYR A 604 -12.29 3.33 -31.16
CA TYR A 604 -12.97 2.16 -30.62
C TYR A 604 -14.37 1.98 -31.24
N ASP A 605 -14.85 0.75 -31.25
CA ASP A 605 -16.23 0.38 -31.56
C ASP A 605 -16.95 -0.10 -30.29
N LEU A 606 -18.02 0.59 -29.89
CA LEU A 606 -18.81 0.23 -28.72
C LEU A 606 -19.83 -0.85 -29.10
N ARG A 607 -19.59 -2.09 -28.69
CA ARG A 607 -20.44 -3.23 -29.04
C ARG A 607 -20.54 -4.24 -27.92
N ASP A 608 -21.61 -5.02 -27.97
CA ASP A 608 -21.80 -6.15 -27.08
C ASP A 608 -20.90 -7.29 -27.56
N THR A 609 -20.02 -7.77 -26.69
CA THR A 609 -19.10 -8.87 -26.99
C THR A 609 -19.62 -10.23 -26.53
N GLY A 610 -20.83 -10.29 -25.95
CA GLY A 610 -21.32 -11.43 -25.19
C GLY A 610 -20.90 -11.40 -23.71
N GLN A 611 -19.92 -10.55 -23.35
CA GLN A 611 -19.48 -10.27 -21.98
C GLN A 611 -19.99 -8.89 -21.50
N GLY A 612 -21.06 -8.40 -22.13
CA GLY A 612 -21.58 -7.06 -21.95
C GLY A 612 -21.04 -6.06 -22.98
N LEU A 613 -21.42 -4.80 -22.79
CA LEU A 613 -21.07 -3.73 -23.71
C LEU A 613 -19.62 -3.26 -23.46
N GLN A 614 -18.78 -3.37 -24.48
CA GLN A 614 -17.35 -3.10 -24.39
C GLN A 614 -16.88 -2.15 -25.48
N ARG A 615 -15.87 -1.34 -25.15
CA ARG A 615 -15.13 -0.52 -26.13
C ARG A 615 -14.07 -1.39 -26.78
N VAL A 616 -14.36 -1.91 -27.96
CA VAL A 616 -13.46 -2.79 -28.71
C VAL A 616 -12.52 -1.95 -29.57
N GLN A 617 -11.21 -2.02 -29.36
CA GLN A 617 -10.25 -1.13 -30.03
C GLN A 617 -8.96 -1.84 -30.43
N SER A 618 -8.50 -1.57 -31.65
CA SER A 618 -7.19 -2.05 -32.12
C SER A 618 -6.06 -1.47 -31.27
N SER A 619 -5.11 -2.31 -30.88
CA SER A 619 -3.98 -1.93 -30.02
C SER A 619 -2.65 -2.42 -30.59
N PRO A 620 -2.22 -1.89 -31.75
CA PRO A 620 -1.11 -2.43 -32.52
C PRO A 620 0.24 -2.36 -31.79
N ARG A 621 0.47 -1.33 -30.96
CA ARG A 621 1.75 -1.18 -30.23
C ARG A 621 1.86 -2.21 -29.12
N THR A 622 0.79 -2.37 -28.35
CA THR A 622 0.69 -3.36 -27.27
C THR A 622 0.75 -4.78 -27.82
N TYR A 623 0.00 -5.05 -28.90
CA TYR A 623 0.01 -6.33 -29.58
C TYR A 623 1.41 -6.72 -30.09
N SER A 624 2.10 -5.79 -30.76
CA SER A 624 3.45 -6.02 -31.27
C SER A 624 4.46 -6.26 -30.15
N ALA A 625 4.35 -5.54 -29.04
CA ALA A 625 5.20 -5.76 -27.87
C ALA A 625 4.97 -7.15 -27.26
N MET A 626 3.72 -7.58 -27.13
CA MET A 626 3.40 -8.92 -26.63
C MET A 626 3.89 -10.03 -27.57
N LEU A 627 3.76 -9.86 -28.88
CA LEU A 627 4.31 -10.81 -29.85
C LEU A 627 5.83 -10.91 -29.76
N SER A 628 6.53 -9.80 -29.49
CA SER A 628 7.97 -9.81 -29.26
C SER A 628 8.33 -10.63 -28.03
N ILE A 629 7.64 -10.40 -26.90
CA ILE A 629 7.86 -11.17 -25.66
C ILE A 629 7.62 -12.66 -25.91
N LEU A 630 6.51 -13.00 -26.57
CA LEU A 630 6.17 -14.39 -26.90
C LEU A 630 7.21 -15.03 -27.82
N LYS A 631 7.75 -14.28 -28.78
CA LYS A 631 8.80 -14.76 -29.67
C LYS A 631 10.07 -15.10 -28.88
N ASP A 632 10.51 -14.21 -28.01
CA ASP A 632 11.71 -14.39 -27.19
C ASP A 632 11.56 -15.61 -26.26
N GLU A 633 10.42 -15.74 -25.57
CA GLU A 633 10.13 -16.88 -24.69
C GLU A 633 10.04 -18.20 -25.45
N ARG A 634 9.51 -18.19 -26.66
CA ARG A 634 9.48 -19.39 -27.52
C ARG A 634 10.89 -19.79 -27.95
N GLU A 635 11.74 -18.83 -28.31
CA GLU A 635 13.13 -19.10 -28.65
C GLU A 635 13.91 -19.62 -27.45
N ASP A 636 13.71 -19.06 -26.25
CA ASP A 636 14.41 -19.49 -25.05
C ASP A 636 13.95 -20.87 -24.55
N ALA A 637 12.65 -21.18 -24.67
CA ALA A 637 12.12 -22.53 -24.46
C ALA A 637 12.78 -23.57 -25.38
N THR A 638 13.25 -23.15 -26.58
CA THR A 638 13.97 -24.07 -27.50
C THR A 638 15.45 -24.25 -27.16
N LYS A 639 16.05 -23.36 -26.36
CA LYS A 639 17.48 -23.36 -26.00
C LYS A 639 17.79 -24.08 -24.68
N THR A 640 16.87 -24.04 -23.71
CA THR A 640 17.16 -24.32 -22.27
C THR A 640 17.03 -25.81 -21.86
N THR A 641 17.25 -26.79 -22.74
CA THR A 641 17.08 -28.21 -22.38
C THR A 641 18.39 -28.99 -22.33
N THR A 642 18.89 -29.19 -21.11
CA THR A 642 19.99 -30.11 -20.75
C THR A 642 19.42 -31.49 -20.37
N THR A 643 18.68 -32.15 -21.25
CA THR A 643 18.13 -33.51 -20.98
C THR A 643 18.90 -34.56 -21.79
N THR A 644 19.24 -35.66 -21.13
CA THR A 644 20.17 -36.72 -21.57
C THR A 644 19.63 -37.67 -22.65
N THR A 645 18.35 -37.57 -23.04
CA THR A 645 17.75 -38.43 -24.09
C THR A 645 17.19 -37.63 -25.27
N ALA A 646 17.49 -38.09 -26.48
CA ALA A 646 17.18 -37.39 -27.73
C ALA A 646 15.67 -37.21 -28.00
N VAL A 647 14.81 -38.07 -27.45
CA VAL A 647 13.35 -38.05 -27.64
C VAL A 647 12.69 -37.02 -26.72
N ALA A 648 13.09 -36.97 -25.45
CA ALA A 648 12.65 -35.93 -24.50
C ALA A 648 13.16 -34.54 -24.91
N ALA A 649 14.39 -34.45 -25.42
CA ALA A 649 14.96 -33.21 -25.95
C ALA A 649 14.23 -32.67 -27.21
N ALA A 650 13.58 -33.52 -28.01
CA ALA A 650 12.80 -33.08 -29.17
C ALA A 650 11.41 -32.56 -28.76
N ALA A 651 10.79 -33.15 -27.73
CA ALA A 651 9.52 -32.69 -27.17
C ALA A 651 9.68 -31.41 -26.32
N ALA A 652 10.80 -31.27 -25.60
CA ALA A 652 11.12 -30.10 -24.77
C ALA A 652 11.35 -28.81 -25.57
N ARG A 653 11.74 -28.92 -26.84
CA ARG A 653 12.05 -27.78 -27.72
C ARG A 653 10.85 -27.14 -28.41
N LYS A 654 9.62 -27.55 -28.07
CA LYS A 654 8.41 -27.10 -28.77
C LYS A 654 7.48 -26.35 -27.82
N TRP A 655 7.06 -25.15 -28.25
CA TRP A 655 5.96 -24.42 -27.60
C TRP A 655 4.70 -25.28 -27.58
N ILE A 656 4.10 -25.46 -26.41
CA ILE A 656 2.89 -26.27 -26.22
C ILE A 656 1.71 -25.32 -26.11
N GLY A 657 0.70 -25.47 -26.97
CA GLY A 657 -0.46 -24.58 -27.03
C GLY A 657 -0.42 -23.65 -28.24
N SER A 658 -1.47 -22.85 -28.40
CA SER A 658 -1.57 -21.81 -29.42
C SER A 658 -0.66 -20.63 -29.08
N SER A 659 -0.14 -19.97 -30.11
CA SER A 659 0.58 -18.69 -29.98
C SER A 659 -0.32 -17.49 -30.31
N MET A 660 -1.63 -17.71 -30.39
CA MET A 660 -2.60 -16.65 -30.60
C MET A 660 -2.70 -15.77 -29.35
N VAL A 661 -2.62 -14.46 -29.59
CA VAL A 661 -2.84 -13.41 -28.60
C VAL A 661 -4.14 -12.73 -28.98
N HIS A 662 -5.12 -12.73 -28.08
CA HIS A 662 -6.40 -12.05 -28.26
C HIS A 662 -6.24 -10.57 -27.92
N MET A 663 -6.69 -9.71 -28.82
CA MET A 663 -6.69 -8.26 -28.64
C MET A 663 -7.62 -7.62 -29.67
N ALA A 664 -8.39 -6.62 -29.25
CA ALA A 664 -9.40 -5.99 -30.10
C ALA A 664 -10.50 -6.94 -30.58
N ASP A 665 -10.86 -7.93 -29.77
CA ASP A 665 -11.89 -8.92 -30.07
C ASP A 665 -12.89 -9.09 -28.91
N HIS A 666 -13.72 -10.12 -28.96
CA HIS A 666 -14.75 -10.35 -27.95
C HIS A 666 -14.19 -10.88 -26.61
N ASN A 667 -13.00 -11.49 -26.61
CA ASN A 667 -12.34 -12.07 -25.43
C ASN A 667 -11.43 -11.07 -24.72
N VAL A 668 -10.82 -10.17 -25.49
CA VAL A 668 -9.95 -9.07 -25.05
C VAL A 668 -10.32 -7.82 -25.86
N PRO A 669 -11.33 -7.06 -25.42
CA PRO A 669 -11.85 -5.90 -26.15
C PRO A 669 -10.82 -4.84 -26.47
N ASN A 670 -9.91 -4.57 -25.53
CA ASN A 670 -8.92 -3.52 -25.67
C ASN A 670 -7.66 -3.81 -24.84
N ALA A 671 -6.63 -2.98 -24.99
CA ALA A 671 -5.36 -3.15 -24.29
C ALA A 671 -5.48 -3.02 -22.77
N LEU A 672 -6.46 -2.30 -22.23
CA LEU A 672 -6.64 -2.20 -20.77
C LEU A 672 -7.09 -3.56 -20.20
N THR A 673 -8.11 -4.19 -20.81
CA THR A 673 -8.54 -5.54 -20.43
C THR A 673 -7.41 -6.56 -20.55
N PHE A 674 -6.53 -6.41 -21.55
CA PHE A 674 -5.35 -7.25 -21.69
C PHE A 674 -4.40 -7.13 -20.49
N LEU A 675 -4.05 -5.90 -20.08
CA LEU A 675 -3.13 -5.68 -18.96
C LEU A 675 -3.72 -6.12 -17.62
N ASP A 676 -5.02 -5.89 -17.41
CA ASP A 676 -5.71 -6.30 -16.20
C ASP A 676 -5.69 -7.82 -16.01
N LYS A 677 -5.64 -8.62 -17.09
CA LYS A 677 -5.40 -10.06 -17.00
C LYS A 677 -4.03 -10.32 -16.35
N TYR A 678 -2.94 -9.85 -16.95
CA TYR A 678 -1.60 -10.17 -16.46
C TYR A 678 -1.26 -9.53 -15.10
N ALA A 679 -1.91 -8.43 -14.72
CA ALA A 679 -1.79 -7.86 -13.37
C ALA A 679 -2.29 -8.82 -12.27
N GLN A 680 -3.09 -9.83 -12.61
CA GLN A 680 -3.61 -10.83 -11.65
C GLN A 680 -2.61 -11.94 -11.33
N VAL A 681 -1.56 -12.14 -12.13
CA VAL A 681 -0.60 -13.26 -11.92
C VAL A 681 -0.05 -13.26 -10.50
N ALA A 682 0.43 -12.11 -10.02
CA ALA A 682 0.97 -12.00 -8.67
C ALA A 682 -0.10 -12.20 -7.59
N ARG A 683 -1.36 -11.82 -7.87
CA ARG A 683 -2.49 -12.01 -6.94
C ARG A 683 -2.89 -13.47 -6.80
N ILE A 684 -2.68 -14.28 -7.83
CA ILE A 684 -2.90 -15.73 -7.79
C ILE A 684 -1.74 -16.43 -7.07
N LEU A 685 -0.50 -16.14 -7.47
CA LEU A 685 0.67 -16.89 -7.00
C LEU A 685 1.14 -16.48 -5.60
N ARG A 686 1.02 -15.21 -5.21
CA ARG A 686 1.49 -14.75 -3.89
C ARG A 686 0.76 -15.44 -2.74
N PRO A 687 -0.58 -15.54 -2.71
CA PRO A 687 -1.28 -16.28 -1.66
C PRO A 687 -0.92 -17.77 -1.65
N LEU A 688 -0.79 -18.40 -2.82
CA LEU A 688 -0.36 -19.80 -2.94
C LEU A 688 1.00 -20.03 -2.27
N VAL A 689 2.02 -19.26 -2.65
CA VAL A 689 3.36 -19.39 -2.08
C VAL A 689 3.37 -19.09 -0.58
N THR A 690 2.63 -18.05 -0.17
CA THR A 690 2.54 -17.65 1.25
C THR A 690 1.92 -18.75 2.10
N VAL A 691 0.81 -19.35 1.63
CA VAL A 691 0.14 -20.46 2.32
C VAL A 691 1.05 -21.66 2.43
N LEU A 692 1.73 -22.06 1.35
CA LEU A 692 2.63 -23.21 1.37
C LEU A 692 3.78 -23.01 2.37
N ALA A 693 4.35 -21.80 2.44
CA ALA A 693 5.41 -21.49 3.40
C ALA A 693 4.89 -21.45 4.85
N ARG A 694 3.76 -20.78 5.09
CA ARG A 694 3.17 -20.63 6.43
C ARG A 694 2.64 -21.94 6.99
N ALA A 695 1.98 -22.76 6.17
CA ALA A 695 1.45 -24.05 6.60
C ALA A 695 2.55 -24.97 7.16
N ILE A 696 3.75 -24.90 6.60
CA ILE A 696 4.89 -25.70 7.05
C ILE A 696 5.44 -25.18 8.38
N ARG A 697 5.61 -23.85 8.51
CA ARG A 697 5.98 -23.25 9.80
C ARG A 697 4.97 -23.57 10.91
N LEU A 698 3.68 -23.51 10.61
CA LEU A 698 2.63 -23.90 11.57
C LEU A 698 2.71 -25.36 11.99
N CYS A 699 3.18 -26.26 11.12
CA CYS A 699 3.42 -27.65 11.51
C CYS A 699 4.65 -27.80 12.42
N ASP A 700 5.62 -26.91 12.31
CA ASP A 700 6.80 -26.88 13.20
C ASP A 700 6.44 -26.30 14.57
N ASP A 701 5.56 -25.30 14.59
CA ASP A 701 5.17 -24.55 15.80
C ASP A 701 4.04 -25.23 16.60
N ASP A 702 3.08 -25.90 15.94
CA ASP A 702 1.89 -26.50 16.57
C ASP A 702 1.72 -27.99 16.23
N ILE A 703 1.83 -28.83 17.27
CA ILE A 703 1.68 -30.29 17.17
C ILE A 703 0.29 -30.73 16.69
N HIS A 704 -0.77 -29.99 16.99
CA HIS A 704 -2.13 -30.30 16.58
C HIS A 704 -2.34 -30.01 15.10
N VAL A 705 -1.79 -28.90 14.59
CA VAL A 705 -1.77 -28.59 13.16
C VAL A 705 -0.97 -29.65 12.41
N LYS A 706 0.22 -29.99 12.92
CA LYS A 706 1.03 -31.08 12.35
C LYS A 706 0.26 -32.40 12.31
N ALA A 707 -0.40 -32.80 13.40
CA ALA A 707 -1.18 -34.03 13.46
C ALA A 707 -2.37 -34.03 12.48
N LEU A 708 -3.00 -32.88 12.24
CA LEU A 708 -4.04 -32.72 11.23
C LEU A 708 -3.47 -32.93 9.82
N VAL A 709 -2.36 -32.26 9.49
CA VAL A 709 -1.70 -32.38 8.19
C VAL A 709 -1.21 -33.80 7.94
N ASP A 710 -0.57 -34.43 8.92
CA ASP A 710 -0.11 -35.82 8.86
C ASP A 710 -1.29 -36.79 8.64
N ARG A 711 -2.44 -36.55 9.28
CA ARG A 711 -3.64 -37.39 9.08
C ARG A 711 -4.21 -37.25 7.67
N MET A 712 -4.20 -36.04 7.11
CA MET A 712 -4.83 -35.76 5.82
C MET A 712 -3.92 -36.07 4.63
N PHE A 713 -2.61 -35.86 4.77
CA PHE A 713 -1.64 -35.91 3.68
C PHE A 713 -0.41 -36.77 3.96
N GLY A 714 -0.22 -37.23 5.21
CA GLY A 714 0.91 -38.07 5.62
C GLY A 714 2.13 -37.31 6.11
N SER A 715 2.40 -36.12 5.55
CA SER A 715 3.46 -35.21 6.01
C SER A 715 3.24 -33.78 5.49
N PRO A 716 3.87 -32.75 6.09
CA PRO A 716 3.85 -31.39 5.56
C PRO A 716 4.38 -31.29 4.13
N GLU A 717 5.40 -32.09 3.80
CA GLU A 717 5.95 -32.15 2.44
C GLU A 717 4.95 -32.76 1.44
N ARG A 718 4.27 -33.84 1.82
CA ARG A 718 3.21 -34.43 0.99
C ARG A 718 2.02 -33.51 0.81
N PHE A 719 1.70 -32.69 1.81
CA PHE A 719 0.70 -31.63 1.67
C PHE A 719 1.13 -30.61 0.61
N ARG A 720 2.37 -30.12 0.67
CA ARG A 720 2.92 -29.16 -0.32
C ARG A 720 2.83 -29.73 -1.74
N ILE A 721 3.33 -30.95 -1.94
CA ILE A 721 3.28 -31.63 -3.24
C ILE A 721 1.84 -31.83 -3.72
N ALA A 722 0.90 -32.20 -2.84
CA ALA A 722 -0.50 -32.40 -3.21
C ALA A 722 -1.18 -31.11 -3.69
N VAL A 723 -0.91 -29.97 -3.03
CA VAL A 723 -1.43 -28.66 -3.44
C VAL A 723 -0.80 -28.23 -4.76
N LEU A 724 0.52 -28.37 -4.90
CA LEU A 724 1.23 -28.02 -6.14
C LEU A 724 0.78 -28.90 -7.32
N ALA A 725 0.58 -30.19 -7.12
CA ALA A 725 0.10 -31.09 -8.15
C ALA A 725 -1.31 -30.72 -8.62
N ASP A 726 -2.21 -30.39 -7.69
CA ASP A 726 -3.56 -29.89 -8.04
C ASP A 726 -3.49 -28.55 -8.80
N PHE A 727 -2.65 -27.62 -8.36
CA PHE A 727 -2.42 -26.35 -9.05
C PHE A 727 -1.87 -26.56 -10.46
N PHE A 728 -0.79 -27.33 -10.64
CA PHE A 728 -0.19 -27.53 -11.97
C PHE A 728 -1.05 -28.36 -12.92
N ARG A 729 -1.94 -29.22 -12.41
CA ARG A 729 -2.96 -29.88 -13.22
C ARG A 729 -4.04 -28.90 -13.64
N HIS A 730 -4.69 -28.24 -12.68
CA HIS A 730 -5.99 -27.60 -12.91
C HIS A 730 -5.95 -26.08 -13.09
N ALA A 731 -4.88 -25.41 -12.69
CA ALA A 731 -4.66 -24.00 -13.06
C ALA A 731 -4.20 -23.83 -14.52
N PHE A 732 -3.91 -24.93 -15.22
CA PHE A 732 -3.41 -24.95 -16.60
C PHE A 732 -4.10 -26.02 -17.46
N ASP A 733 -5.37 -26.32 -17.19
CA ASP A 733 -6.14 -27.38 -17.87
C ASP A 733 -7.11 -26.90 -18.95
N GLY A 734 -7.15 -25.59 -19.22
CA GLY A 734 -8.07 -24.96 -20.16
C GLY A 734 -9.49 -24.76 -19.66
N SER A 735 -9.76 -25.02 -18.38
CA SER A 735 -11.02 -24.65 -17.73
C SER A 735 -11.23 -23.13 -17.66
N GLY A 736 -12.46 -22.71 -17.42
CA GLY A 736 -12.87 -21.30 -17.33
C GLY A 736 -13.23 -20.61 -18.65
N ALA A 737 -13.06 -21.27 -19.80
CA ALA A 737 -13.47 -20.74 -21.10
C ALA A 737 -14.84 -21.26 -21.57
N ASP A 738 -15.57 -20.44 -22.31
CA ASP A 738 -16.94 -20.72 -22.75
C ASP A 738 -17.03 -21.84 -23.80
N ASN A 739 -16.00 -22.01 -24.62
CA ASN A 739 -15.96 -23.03 -25.67
C ASN A 739 -14.56 -23.61 -25.90
N PHE A 740 -14.47 -24.68 -26.70
CA PHE A 740 -13.22 -25.41 -26.98
C PHE A 740 -12.15 -24.56 -27.71
N TYR A 741 -12.55 -23.59 -28.53
CA TYR A 741 -11.60 -22.71 -29.24
C TYR A 741 -10.96 -21.70 -28.28
N ASP A 742 -11.69 -21.29 -27.25
CA ASP A 742 -11.23 -20.40 -26.18
C ASP A 742 -10.62 -21.16 -24.99
N ALA A 743 -10.69 -22.49 -24.99
CA ALA A 743 -10.24 -23.38 -23.91
C ALA A 743 -8.71 -23.40 -23.76
N GLY A 744 -8.17 -22.37 -23.11
CA GLY A 744 -6.86 -22.36 -22.45
C GLY A 744 -5.62 -22.46 -23.34
N SER A 745 -5.77 -22.78 -24.62
CA SER A 745 -4.64 -23.06 -25.49
C SER A 745 -3.95 -21.79 -25.96
N CYS A 746 -4.70 -20.68 -26.10
CA CYS A 746 -4.15 -19.38 -26.44
C CYS A 746 -3.36 -18.78 -25.27
N VAL A 747 -2.57 -17.76 -25.58
CA VAL A 747 -1.68 -17.11 -24.60
C VAL A 747 -2.48 -16.54 -23.43
N ASP A 748 -3.61 -15.92 -23.70
CA ASP A 748 -4.51 -15.35 -22.69
C ASP A 748 -5.31 -16.43 -21.93
N GLY A 749 -5.65 -17.53 -22.61
CA GLY A 749 -6.39 -18.64 -22.04
C GLY A 749 -5.64 -19.37 -20.91
N ARG A 750 -4.31 -19.32 -20.91
CA ARG A 750 -3.47 -19.88 -19.83
C ARG A 750 -3.83 -19.31 -18.47
N LEU A 751 -4.17 -18.01 -18.41
CA LEU A 751 -4.50 -17.36 -17.15
C LEU A 751 -5.95 -17.59 -16.73
N THR A 752 -6.86 -17.76 -17.69
CA THR A 752 -8.28 -18.07 -17.44
C THR A 752 -8.44 -19.34 -16.60
N SER A 753 -7.65 -20.38 -16.86
CA SER A 753 -7.69 -21.62 -16.07
C SER A 753 -7.17 -21.42 -14.65
N ALA A 754 -6.15 -20.59 -14.45
CA ALA A 754 -5.64 -20.25 -13.12
C ALA A 754 -6.69 -19.48 -12.31
N TRP A 755 -7.42 -18.56 -12.94
CA TRP A 755 -8.55 -17.88 -12.32
C TRP A 755 -9.67 -18.86 -11.92
N ASN A 756 -10.02 -19.78 -12.83
CA ASN A 756 -11.04 -20.79 -12.54
C ASN A 756 -10.61 -21.72 -11.38
N TRP A 757 -9.33 -22.10 -11.32
CA TRP A 757 -8.79 -22.85 -10.18
C TRP A 757 -8.96 -22.09 -8.86
N CYS A 758 -8.66 -20.79 -8.83
CA CYS A 758 -8.84 -19.95 -7.64
C CYS A 758 -10.28 -20.00 -7.10
N GLN A 759 -11.29 -20.00 -7.98
CA GLN A 759 -12.70 -20.10 -7.60
C GLN A 759 -13.05 -21.46 -6.98
N GLN A 760 -12.35 -22.52 -7.38
CA GLN A 760 -12.58 -23.89 -6.91
C GLN A 760 -11.80 -24.24 -5.64
N VAL A 761 -10.84 -23.43 -5.20
CA VAL A 761 -9.97 -23.71 -4.05
C VAL A 761 -10.79 -23.96 -2.77
N VAL A 762 -11.93 -23.29 -2.60
CA VAL A 762 -12.82 -23.47 -1.45
C VAL A 762 -13.37 -24.89 -1.31
N ASP A 763 -13.52 -25.61 -2.43
CA ASP A 763 -14.04 -26.97 -2.46
C ASP A 763 -12.95 -28.04 -2.30
N LYS A 764 -11.68 -27.62 -2.24
CA LYS A 764 -10.54 -28.54 -2.16
C LYS A 764 -10.32 -29.01 -0.73
N ARG A 765 -9.97 -30.29 -0.57
CA ARG A 765 -9.71 -30.90 0.76
C ARG A 765 -8.64 -30.17 1.59
N TYR A 766 -7.71 -29.47 0.94
CA TYR A 766 -6.64 -28.73 1.61
C TYR A 766 -7.05 -27.31 2.05
N TYR A 767 -8.27 -26.87 1.74
CA TYR A 767 -8.74 -25.51 2.03
C TYR A 767 -8.72 -25.16 3.53
N ILE A 768 -8.99 -26.14 4.40
CA ILE A 768 -8.91 -25.91 5.85
C ILE A 768 -7.49 -25.50 6.29
N ILE A 769 -6.45 -26.05 5.65
CA ILE A 769 -5.06 -25.68 5.94
C ILE A 769 -4.74 -24.30 5.36
N PHE A 770 -5.33 -23.94 4.21
CA PHE A 770 -5.25 -22.57 3.68
C PHE A 770 -5.78 -21.57 4.71
N LYS A 771 -6.96 -21.84 5.30
CA LYS A 771 -7.54 -20.98 6.35
C LYS A 771 -6.63 -20.89 7.58
N LEU A 772 -6.09 -22.01 8.06
CA LEU A 772 -5.14 -22.02 9.19
C LEU A 772 -3.86 -21.22 8.90
N ALA A 773 -3.38 -21.24 7.65
CA ALA A 773 -2.23 -20.46 7.20
C ALA A 773 -2.52 -18.95 6.98
N GLY A 774 -3.74 -18.49 7.33
CA GLY A 774 -4.15 -17.08 7.20
C GLY A 774 -4.61 -16.68 5.80
N PHE A 775 -5.10 -17.63 4.99
CA PHE A 775 -5.68 -17.32 3.68
C PHE A 775 -7.09 -16.72 3.81
N ASN A 776 -7.25 -15.47 3.38
CA ASN A 776 -8.54 -14.76 3.36
C ASN A 776 -9.16 -14.64 1.95
N GLY A 777 -8.44 -15.06 0.91
CA GLY A 777 -8.88 -15.00 -0.49
C GLY A 777 -7.75 -14.56 -1.42
N PHE A 778 -7.94 -14.72 -2.72
CA PHE A 778 -6.98 -14.24 -3.74
C PHE A 778 -7.10 -12.72 -3.98
N ASP A 779 -8.22 -12.13 -3.59
CA ASP A 779 -8.45 -10.69 -3.71
C ASP A 779 -8.03 -9.89 -2.46
N GLY A 780 -7.66 -10.59 -1.37
CA GLY A 780 -7.43 -10.00 -0.05
C GLY A 780 -8.72 -9.89 0.76
N GLU A 781 -8.69 -9.14 1.86
CA GLU A 781 -9.91 -8.64 2.49
C GLU A 781 -10.51 -7.56 1.59
N PHE A 782 -11.82 -7.64 1.34
CA PHE A 782 -12.55 -6.55 0.70
C PHE A 782 -12.76 -5.47 1.77
N ASP A 783 -12.06 -4.34 1.61
CA ASP A 783 -12.28 -3.11 2.39
C ASP A 783 -13.73 -2.62 2.30
#